data_AF-A0A3A0G4D1-F1
#
_entry.id   AF-A0A3A0G4D1-F1
#
_cell.length_a   1.000
_cell.length_b   1.000
_cell.length_c   1.000
_cell.angle_alpha   90.00
_cell.angle_beta   90.00
_cell.angle_gamma   90.00
#
_symmetry.space_group_name_H-M   'P 1'
#
loop_
_entity.id
_entity.type
_entity.pdbx_description
1 polymer ?
#
loop_
_entity_poly.entity_id
_entity_poly.type
_entity_poly.pdbx_seq_one_letter_code
_entity_poly.pdbx_strand_id
1 'polypeptide(L)'
;MPTHRRLARPFLSALVALALVAALPGDTLLADTSPLELFTARVDAVTLDQLAADGFDVTDAVPVGDEFQIELVLAGPDRDLLEKRGIGLTLWRDPSGRTALELADAQQQQGFKVWRSFDEPGGIRDELYQLAKDHPDIAKIEVIGTSRQDREIIALRLTKNVATTPEGARPAVLYSSLQHAREWIGLEVNRRLLRHLVDNYGKDPAVTRLVDTRDFWFVPVANPDGYQMTFQEGRRLWRKTAWDINGDGAIGNGEGIDPNRNFAERWNYDIEGSSGNPTSDTYRGTGPASEPETQAMQNLLIRGKDKGWKFTFQVNYHSVAGLLLYGVGWQVQTRTPDDPIMVAMSGIPERPAIPRSLPQLSASLYITNGETCDFAYAQAGTLCWTPELSDQDSGGGFVFPDDEALVQKEFDENLPFAIDVAESAADPSHPVSHLGNTVAPFYLDPFPVSYGDPQTVQVNAARHLGPVTMRYRIGEGAEQAAATREWEGGERFGVTGDVYYRFVRGAVTGARPGDRVTVWFTAGDARSDAFTYTVAADSGAPVLVVAAEDYTGSAPIYAKTDGPTYLQAYLDALRANEIAADVYDVDAHGRKAPHPLGVLSHYRAVIWYTGDDFAPRAADGPPSTVARSTHDMELAIRAYLNEGGKVLYTGKYAGFPYFQGYLFDDHAGGKCNPEASGETGCEQLSNDFLQYWFGAYSYTRSNNAPVDVANRAGTGGGWWSQSANRLDNTLGRTFDLTAAQAPVTFAFDSLWRTEADYDYGYVEASTDGGATWQNLPDLDGLMTNTNPNNVNLGWGVTGVGQGRLRFDLSALAGQAVAVRLRYVTDPGGNLAGWFVDNFTLDDATGRLFGDDGEGTAGGWSDGGWRTVPYQPVAADYTPGVAATGGILGELSLDFGPAGTGNQDHAGLFLPTSRPMPPETYPQFDSAAAGWLRRPADMPHGGAYHVSSGYGSLTYSRLMRSVAVSAGTNDRLAFWISHDLSANGDAVIVEARTAGMDDWTTLPDENGHTSPQTALFCANAGWYNRHPHLAHYLTRDTSGQQAQCRGEGTTGQWHAATGRSGGWQAWSIDLSRYAGKTVELSISVIRSTQTSLGASVDDVVLAGADPASFEADLGGWTVAGPPEGSPANTVDFRRATLADVPLGTVVRTADTLLFGFGIEGIPSAEQRATVIGRALAYLLPPVIETRPAVYLPWAENGP
;
A
#
# COMPACT_ATOMS: atom_id res chain seq x y z
N MET A 1 -14.21 57.19 9.24
CA MET A 1 -15.03 57.92 10.24
C MET A 1 -16.46 58.02 9.70
N PRO A 2 -17.53 58.09 10.52
CA PRO A 2 -17.64 58.09 12.00
C PRO A 2 -18.26 56.76 12.55
N THR A 3 -18.48 56.46 13.85
CA THR A 3 -17.96 56.99 15.14
C THR A 3 -18.10 55.94 16.27
N HIS A 4 -16.97 55.57 16.88
CA HIS A 4 -16.72 55.54 18.34
C HIS A 4 -17.61 54.79 19.39
N ARG A 5 -16.86 54.10 20.27
CA ARG A 5 -17.11 53.73 21.70
C ARG A 5 -17.98 52.48 21.97
N ARG A 6 -17.82 51.75 23.10
CA ARG A 6 -16.73 51.37 24.06
C ARG A 6 -17.45 50.82 25.32
N LEU A 7 -16.81 49.89 26.06
CA LEU A 7 -17.14 49.45 27.44
C LEU A 7 -18.44 48.62 27.60
N ALA A 8 -18.64 47.81 28.65
CA ALA A 8 -17.74 46.99 29.47
C ALA A 8 -18.58 46.02 30.35
N ARG A 9 -18.00 44.85 30.70
CA ARG A 9 -18.42 43.93 31.79
C ARG A 9 -18.70 44.69 33.12
N PRO A 10 -19.47 44.17 34.13
CA PRO A 10 -18.92 43.14 35.05
C PRO A 10 -19.82 42.37 36.09
N PHE A 11 -19.15 41.49 36.89
CA PHE A 11 -19.43 41.01 38.27
C PHE A 11 -20.69 40.08 38.52
N LEU A 12 -20.68 39.01 39.35
CA LEU A 12 -19.62 38.22 40.05
C LEU A 12 -20.15 36.91 40.73
N SER A 13 -19.22 36.04 41.15
CA SER A 13 -19.22 35.19 42.39
C SER A 13 -19.93 33.82 42.36
N ALA A 14 -19.48 32.78 43.08
CA ALA A 14 -18.22 32.37 43.77
C ALA A 14 -18.42 30.87 44.16
N LEU A 15 -17.47 30.03 44.62
CA LEU A 15 -16.31 30.22 45.50
C LEU A 15 -15.36 29.00 45.43
N VAL A 16 -14.11 29.15 45.88
CA VAL A 16 -13.00 28.19 45.81
C VAL A 16 -12.97 27.20 46.99
N ALA A 17 -12.48 25.97 46.76
CA ALA A 17 -11.76 25.18 47.76
C ALA A 17 -10.44 24.66 47.15
N LEU A 18 -9.32 24.99 47.79
CA LEU A 18 -7.97 24.63 47.35
C LEU A 18 -7.51 23.36 48.08
N ALA A 19 -6.94 22.39 47.38
CA ALA A 19 -6.13 21.32 47.96
C ALA A 19 -4.75 21.34 47.28
N LEU A 20 -3.68 21.46 48.06
CA LEU A 20 -2.32 21.38 47.53
C LEU A 20 -2.04 19.95 47.10
N VAL A 21 -1.83 19.73 45.81
CA VAL A 21 -0.96 18.65 45.33
C VAL A 21 0.46 19.21 45.35
N ALA A 22 1.38 18.51 46.02
CA ALA A 22 2.79 18.83 45.91
C ALA A 22 3.23 18.56 44.48
N ALA A 23 3.75 19.58 43.79
CA ALA A 23 4.36 19.38 42.49
C ALA A 23 5.58 18.48 42.65
N LEU A 24 5.44 17.22 42.23
CA LEU A 24 6.59 16.53 41.65
C LEU A 24 7.07 17.38 40.47
N PRO A 25 8.39 17.52 40.25
CA PRO A 25 8.84 18.06 38.98
C PRO A 25 8.29 17.13 37.90
N GLY A 26 7.39 17.65 37.06
CA GLY A 26 7.13 16.97 35.80
C GLY A 26 8.45 17.00 35.05
N ASP A 27 8.98 15.83 34.68
CA ASP A 27 10.01 15.77 33.67
C ASP A 27 9.40 16.38 32.42
N THR A 28 9.78 17.62 32.13
CA THR A 28 9.57 18.23 30.83
C THR A 28 10.20 17.28 29.82
N LEU A 29 9.39 16.67 28.96
CA LEU A 29 9.88 16.04 27.74
C LEU A 29 10.69 17.11 27.02
N LEU A 30 12.02 17.02 27.11
CA LEU A 30 12.92 17.90 26.40
C LEU A 30 12.74 17.59 24.91
N ALA A 31 12.62 18.62 24.08
CA ALA A 31 12.61 18.46 22.64
C ALA A 31 13.79 17.58 22.22
N ASP A 32 13.53 16.52 21.43
CA ASP A 32 14.62 15.66 20.96
C ASP A 32 15.48 16.45 19.98
N THR A 33 16.69 16.80 20.40
CA THR A 33 17.70 17.47 19.58
C THR A 33 18.87 16.55 19.26
N SER A 34 18.67 15.22 19.38
CA SER A 34 19.69 14.24 18.99
C SER A 34 20.10 14.45 17.53
N PRO A 35 21.39 14.34 17.17
CA PRO A 35 21.80 14.45 15.78
C PRO A 35 21.08 13.43 14.89
N LEU A 36 20.66 13.90 13.71
CA LEU A 36 20.10 13.05 12.66
C LEU A 36 21.24 12.42 11.86
N GLU A 37 21.18 11.12 11.64
CA GLU A 37 22.20 10.36 10.92
C GLU A 37 21.57 9.41 9.90
N LEU A 38 22.30 9.08 8.83
CA LEU A 38 21.81 8.22 7.75
C LEU A 38 22.10 6.75 8.04
N PHE A 39 21.09 5.90 7.88
CA PHE A 39 21.16 4.45 8.06
C PHE A 39 20.63 3.74 6.81
N THR A 40 21.11 2.53 6.56
CA THR A 40 20.53 1.61 5.59
C THR A 40 19.93 0.40 6.32
N ALA A 41 18.88 -0.18 5.75
CA ALA A 41 18.28 -1.41 6.25
C ALA A 41 17.89 -2.33 5.10
N ARG A 42 17.65 -3.60 5.41
CA ARG A 42 16.87 -4.49 4.54
C ARG A 42 15.56 -4.84 5.21
N VAL A 43 14.48 -4.72 4.44
CA VAL A 43 13.10 -4.88 4.91
C VAL A 43 12.27 -5.56 3.82
N ASP A 44 11.24 -6.32 4.19
CA ASP A 44 10.22 -6.73 3.23
C ASP A 44 9.32 -5.55 2.82
N ALA A 45 8.55 -5.72 1.74
CA ALA A 45 7.63 -4.68 1.22
C ALA A 45 6.66 -4.16 2.31
N VAL A 46 6.11 -5.07 3.11
CA VAL A 46 5.16 -4.76 4.20
C VAL A 46 5.82 -3.89 5.28
N THR A 47 7.10 -4.13 5.57
CA THR A 47 7.88 -3.37 6.54
C THR A 47 8.30 -2.01 5.98
N LEU A 48 8.60 -1.90 4.67
CA LEU A 48 8.78 -0.62 3.98
C LEU A 48 7.52 0.25 4.08
N ASP A 49 6.36 -0.29 3.71
CA ASP A 49 5.06 0.40 3.82
C ASP A 49 4.78 0.84 5.27
N GLN A 50 5.05 -0.05 6.24
CA GLN A 50 4.87 0.26 7.66
C GLN A 50 5.82 1.35 8.17
N LEU A 51 7.04 1.45 7.64
CA LEU A 51 7.99 2.51 8.01
C LEU A 51 7.52 3.87 7.49
N ALA A 52 7.06 3.93 6.24
CA ALA A 52 6.46 5.13 5.67
C ALA A 52 5.17 5.54 6.44
N ALA A 53 4.30 4.57 6.78
CA ALA A 53 3.07 4.81 7.53
C ALA A 53 3.30 5.22 9.00
N ASP A 54 4.33 4.68 9.67
CA ASP A 54 4.77 5.15 10.99
C ASP A 54 5.38 6.58 10.92
N GLY A 55 5.68 7.08 9.73
CA GLY A 55 6.12 8.45 9.47
C GLY A 55 7.64 8.64 9.43
N PHE A 56 8.43 7.55 9.36
CA PHE A 56 9.89 7.61 9.22
C PHE A 56 10.29 8.15 7.84
N ASP A 57 11.40 8.89 7.80
CA ASP A 57 12.01 9.42 6.58
C ASP A 57 12.75 8.31 5.82
N VAL A 58 11.98 7.51 5.08
CA VAL A 58 12.53 6.60 4.05
C VAL A 58 12.92 7.45 2.85
N THR A 59 14.23 7.57 2.63
CA THR A 59 14.81 8.51 1.65
C THR A 59 15.16 7.88 0.30
N ASP A 60 15.39 6.57 0.28
CA ASP A 60 15.52 5.75 -0.92
C ASP A 60 15.06 4.32 -0.60
N ALA A 61 14.60 3.58 -1.61
CA ALA A 61 14.11 2.21 -1.49
C ALA A 61 14.37 1.44 -2.79
N VAL A 62 15.44 0.63 -2.80
CA VAL A 62 15.86 -0.16 -3.97
C VAL A 62 15.52 -1.64 -3.76
N PRO A 63 14.82 -2.32 -4.68
CA PRO A 63 14.55 -3.75 -4.58
C PRO A 63 15.84 -4.58 -4.71
N VAL A 64 16.01 -5.56 -3.82
CA VAL A 64 17.18 -6.46 -3.74
C VAL A 64 16.69 -7.90 -3.44
N GLY A 65 16.20 -8.57 -4.48
CA GLY A 65 15.57 -9.89 -4.36
C GLY A 65 14.15 -9.76 -3.78
N ASP A 66 13.86 -10.52 -2.73
CA ASP A 66 12.54 -10.48 -2.04
C ASP A 66 12.42 -9.34 -1.02
N GLU A 67 13.50 -8.56 -0.81
CA GLU A 67 13.60 -7.46 0.16
C GLU A 67 13.86 -6.13 -0.57
N PHE A 68 13.61 -5.01 0.11
CA PHE A 68 14.09 -3.69 -0.27
C PHE A 68 15.30 -3.32 0.59
N GLN A 69 16.36 -2.85 -0.05
CA GLN A 69 17.39 -2.07 0.63
C GLN A 69 16.92 -0.62 0.70
N ILE A 70 16.71 -0.11 1.90
CA ILE A 70 16.17 1.22 2.16
C ILE A 70 17.20 2.12 2.83
N GLU A 71 17.09 3.42 2.61
CA GLU A 71 17.83 4.46 3.34
C GLU A 71 16.89 5.23 4.27
N LEU A 72 17.32 5.47 5.52
CA LEU A 72 16.54 6.05 6.61
C LEU A 72 17.36 7.17 7.29
N VAL A 73 16.80 8.37 7.40
CA VAL A 73 17.35 9.41 8.28
C VAL A 73 16.71 9.29 9.65
N LEU A 74 17.51 9.06 10.69
CA LEU A 74 17.00 8.73 12.03
C LEU A 74 17.70 9.54 13.13
N ALA A 75 16.92 9.91 14.14
CA ALA A 75 17.45 10.32 15.43
C ALA A 75 17.87 9.10 16.27
N GLY A 76 18.66 9.32 17.32
CA GLY A 76 19.07 8.27 18.26
C GLY A 76 17.89 7.46 18.84
N PRO A 77 16.81 8.09 19.35
CA PRO A 77 15.64 7.39 19.88
C PRO A 77 14.92 6.53 18.81
N ASP A 78 14.86 7.00 17.57
CA ASP A 78 14.21 6.30 16.45
C ASP A 78 15.02 5.11 15.97
N ARG A 79 16.35 5.25 15.86
CA ARG A 79 17.26 4.13 15.64
C ARG A 79 17.08 3.06 16.73
N ASP A 80 17.12 3.46 18.00
CA ASP A 80 16.92 2.55 19.13
C ASP A 80 15.53 1.88 19.10
N LEU A 81 14.50 2.56 18.59
CA LEU A 81 13.16 2.01 18.39
C LEU A 81 13.11 0.99 17.24
N LEU A 82 13.76 1.25 16.11
CA LEU A 82 13.82 0.32 14.98
C LEU A 82 14.70 -0.90 15.27
N GLU A 83 15.85 -0.74 15.93
CA GLU A 83 16.66 -1.87 16.42
C GLU A 83 15.87 -2.73 17.42
N LYS A 84 15.09 -2.11 18.31
CA LYS A 84 14.14 -2.82 19.18
C LYS A 84 13.04 -3.54 18.40
N ARG A 85 12.66 -3.07 17.20
CA ARG A 85 11.73 -3.79 16.31
C ARG A 85 12.36 -4.99 15.62
N GLY A 86 13.68 -5.16 15.70
CA GLY A 86 14.43 -6.21 15.00
C GLY A 86 14.85 -5.81 13.59
N ILE A 87 14.67 -4.55 13.20
CA ILE A 87 15.13 -4.03 11.92
C ILE A 87 16.65 -3.81 12.03
N GLY A 88 17.41 -4.54 11.22
CA GLY A 88 18.87 -4.49 11.21
C GLY A 88 19.39 -3.22 10.55
N LEU A 89 19.53 -2.15 11.33
CA LEU A 89 20.10 -0.88 10.85
C LEU A 89 21.62 -0.98 10.69
N THR A 90 22.10 -0.61 9.52
CA THR A 90 23.52 -0.39 9.22
C THR A 90 23.76 1.10 9.10
N LEU A 91 24.68 1.65 9.89
CA LEU A 91 25.09 3.05 9.79
C LEU A 91 25.73 3.29 8.42
N TRP A 92 25.14 4.18 7.63
CA TRP A 92 25.59 4.50 6.27
C TRP A 92 27.00 5.09 6.30
N ARG A 93 27.81 4.80 5.26
CA ARG A 93 29.17 5.34 5.12
C ARG A 93 29.51 5.65 3.67
N ASP A 94 30.20 6.79 3.48
CA ASP A 94 30.76 7.20 2.20
C ASP A 94 31.88 6.23 1.73
N PRO A 95 32.34 6.31 0.47
CA PRO A 95 33.43 5.48 -0.04
C PRO A 95 34.78 5.62 0.70
N SER A 96 34.94 6.62 1.58
CA SER A 96 36.11 6.79 2.47
C SER A 96 35.91 6.18 3.87
N GLY A 97 34.70 5.69 4.18
CA GLY A 97 34.33 5.08 5.44
C GLY A 97 33.80 6.04 6.50
N ARG A 98 33.42 7.29 6.16
CA ARG A 98 32.82 8.26 7.08
C ARG A 98 31.29 8.17 7.07
N THR A 99 30.63 8.36 8.20
CA THR A 99 29.16 8.56 8.25
C THR A 99 28.74 9.88 7.60
N ALA A 100 27.44 10.11 7.42
CA ALA A 100 26.95 11.36 6.85
C ALA A 100 27.27 12.56 7.78
N LEU A 101 27.16 12.41 9.10
CA LEU A 101 27.61 13.43 10.05
C LEU A 101 29.14 13.58 10.10
N GLU A 102 29.92 12.49 10.13
CA GLU A 102 31.39 12.56 10.06
C GLU A 102 31.88 13.26 8.79
N LEU A 103 31.18 13.07 7.67
CA LEU A 103 31.40 13.75 6.39
C LEU A 103 31.04 15.24 6.49
N ALA A 104 29.89 15.58 7.07
CA ALA A 104 29.44 16.97 7.25
C ALA A 104 30.39 17.77 8.14
N ASP A 105 30.73 17.24 9.32
CA ASP A 105 31.65 17.84 10.29
C ASP A 105 33.04 18.05 9.67
N ALA A 106 33.52 17.06 8.90
CA ALA A 106 34.80 17.18 8.21
C ALA A 106 34.81 18.29 7.16
N GLN A 107 33.70 18.52 6.45
CA GLN A 107 33.57 19.64 5.51
C GLN A 107 33.52 20.98 6.27
N GLN A 108 32.72 21.07 7.35
CA GLN A 108 32.61 22.30 8.15
C GLN A 108 33.95 22.69 8.80
N GLN A 109 34.69 21.74 9.37
CA GLN A 109 36.00 21.95 10.00
C GLN A 109 37.09 22.39 9.01
N GLN A 110 36.97 22.02 7.73
CA GLN A 110 37.87 22.48 6.67
C GLN A 110 37.56 23.91 6.20
N GLY A 111 36.38 24.42 6.53
CA GLY A 111 35.81 25.65 5.98
C GLY A 111 35.26 25.40 4.58
N PHE A 112 33.95 25.64 4.40
CA PHE A 112 33.29 25.42 3.12
C PHE A 112 33.88 26.30 2.01
N LYS A 113 34.10 25.70 0.84
CA LYS A 113 34.58 26.34 -0.39
C LYS A 113 33.40 26.71 -1.30
N VAL A 114 32.46 25.78 -1.42
CA VAL A 114 31.28 25.85 -2.26
C VAL A 114 30.07 26.25 -1.42
N TRP A 115 29.81 25.55 -0.31
CA TRP A 115 28.62 25.80 0.51
C TRP A 115 28.66 27.14 1.26
N ARG A 116 27.50 27.81 1.39
CA ARG A 116 27.35 29.13 2.03
C ARG A 116 26.04 29.18 2.79
N SER A 117 26.06 29.61 4.05
CA SER A 117 24.83 29.82 4.82
C SER A 117 23.99 30.98 4.25
N PHE A 118 22.76 31.16 4.76
CA PHE A 118 21.89 32.23 4.30
C PHE A 118 22.25 33.59 4.92
N ASP A 119 22.45 33.61 6.24
CA ASP A 119 22.55 34.84 7.06
C ASP A 119 23.96 35.44 7.15
N GLU A 120 25.02 34.63 6.98
CA GLU A 120 26.38 35.10 7.28
C GLU A 120 26.92 36.11 6.24
N PRO A 121 27.88 36.99 6.60
CA PRO A 121 28.45 37.94 5.66
C PRO A 121 29.08 37.27 4.44
N GLY A 122 28.58 37.59 3.25
CA GLY A 122 28.96 36.91 2.00
C GLY A 122 28.27 35.55 1.76
N GLY A 123 27.26 35.22 2.57
CA GLY A 123 26.33 34.12 2.35
C GLY A 123 25.36 34.37 1.19
N ILE A 124 24.41 33.46 1.00
CA ILE A 124 23.52 33.46 -0.18
C ILE A 124 22.69 34.74 -0.28
N ARG A 125 22.19 35.28 0.85
CA ARG A 125 21.44 36.54 0.85
C ARG A 125 22.30 37.70 0.34
N ASP A 126 23.49 37.87 0.90
CA ASP A 126 24.43 38.93 0.52
C ASP A 126 24.86 38.82 -0.95
N GLU A 127 25.11 37.60 -1.45
CA GLU A 127 25.46 37.37 -2.86
C GLU A 127 24.35 37.84 -3.80
N LEU A 128 23.09 37.50 -3.53
CA LEU A 128 21.96 37.89 -4.40
C LEU A 128 21.80 39.42 -4.45
N TYR A 129 21.84 40.09 -3.30
CA TYR A 129 21.77 41.56 -3.25
C TYR A 129 22.95 42.22 -3.97
N GLN A 130 24.16 41.66 -3.84
CA GLN A 130 25.35 42.18 -4.51
C GLN A 130 25.30 41.94 -6.03
N LEU A 131 24.80 40.78 -6.49
CA LEU A 131 24.61 40.45 -7.90
C LEU A 131 23.63 41.41 -8.59
N ALA A 132 22.47 41.68 -7.98
CA ALA A 132 21.50 42.64 -8.50
C ALA A 132 22.02 44.09 -8.52
N LYS A 133 22.89 44.44 -7.56
CA LYS A 133 23.54 45.76 -7.48
C LYS A 133 24.64 45.96 -8.52
N ASP A 134 25.38 44.91 -8.86
CA ASP A 134 26.46 44.96 -9.85
C ASP A 134 25.94 44.86 -11.30
N HIS A 135 24.76 44.25 -11.49
CA HIS A 135 24.11 44.05 -12.80
C HIS A 135 22.70 44.69 -12.88
N PRO A 136 22.50 45.98 -12.54
CA PRO A 136 21.18 46.60 -12.38
C PRO A 136 20.42 46.82 -13.70
N ASP A 137 21.07 46.61 -14.84
CA ASP A 137 20.47 46.61 -16.16
C ASP A 137 19.72 45.31 -16.48
N ILE A 138 20.08 44.19 -15.84
CA ILE A 138 19.47 42.87 -16.06
C ILE A 138 18.88 42.22 -14.80
N ALA A 139 19.42 42.46 -13.60
CA ALA A 139 19.06 41.74 -12.38
C ALA A 139 18.36 42.65 -11.34
N LYS A 140 17.32 42.12 -10.67
CA LYS A 140 16.55 42.83 -9.64
C LYS A 140 16.13 41.85 -8.53
N ILE A 141 16.22 42.31 -7.28
CA ILE A 141 15.66 41.61 -6.11
C ILE A 141 14.15 41.85 -5.99
N GLU A 142 13.42 40.76 -5.77
CA GLU A 142 12.00 40.70 -5.43
C GLU A 142 11.88 39.87 -4.14
N VAL A 143 11.57 40.50 -3.00
CA VAL A 143 11.22 39.76 -1.78
C VAL A 143 9.79 39.25 -1.94
N ILE A 144 9.62 37.93 -2.03
CA ILE A 144 8.33 37.28 -2.32
C ILE A 144 7.55 36.92 -1.05
N GLY A 145 8.23 36.92 0.10
CA GLY A 145 7.65 36.71 1.42
C GLY A 145 8.71 36.80 2.51
N THR A 146 8.31 36.45 3.72
CA THR A 146 9.18 36.40 4.90
C THR A 146 8.92 35.08 5.62
N SER A 147 9.97 34.41 6.07
CA SER A 147 9.90 33.15 6.81
C SER A 147 9.33 33.31 8.21
N ARG A 148 9.12 32.19 8.90
CA ARG A 148 8.69 32.15 10.32
C ARG A 148 9.63 32.92 11.26
N GLN A 149 10.94 32.95 10.98
CA GLN A 149 11.99 33.60 11.78
C GLN A 149 12.46 34.92 11.16
N ASP A 150 11.57 35.65 10.47
CA ASP A 150 11.80 36.99 9.89
C ASP A 150 12.88 37.06 8.77
N ARG A 151 13.26 35.94 8.13
CA ARG A 151 14.18 35.95 6.95
C ARG A 151 13.43 36.28 5.67
N GLU A 152 14.03 37.10 4.81
CA GLU A 152 13.48 37.41 3.49
C GLU A 152 13.52 36.16 2.59
N ILE A 153 12.40 35.82 1.95
CA ILE A 153 12.36 34.82 0.88
C ILE A 153 12.56 35.57 -0.43
N ILE A 154 13.69 35.30 -1.09
CA ILE A 154 14.22 36.16 -2.15
C ILE A 154 14.09 35.47 -3.51
N ALA A 155 13.40 36.14 -4.44
CA ALA A 155 13.52 35.88 -5.85
C ALA A 155 14.46 36.91 -6.51
N LEU A 156 15.38 36.47 -7.37
CA LEU A 156 16.12 37.33 -8.28
C LEU A 156 15.51 37.23 -9.68
N ARG A 157 14.96 38.35 -10.15
CA ARG A 157 14.41 38.50 -11.50
C ARG A 157 15.52 38.96 -12.45
N LEU A 158 15.74 38.22 -13.53
CA LEU A 158 16.80 38.42 -14.51
C LEU A 158 16.21 38.58 -15.93
N THR A 159 16.23 39.81 -16.46
CA THR A 159 15.75 40.14 -17.81
C THR A 159 16.29 41.50 -18.28
N LYS A 160 16.56 41.69 -19.57
CA LYS A 160 17.09 42.98 -20.09
C LYS A 160 16.19 44.18 -19.71
N ASN A 161 16.80 45.25 -19.21
CA ASN A 161 16.16 46.48 -18.73
C ASN A 161 15.18 46.23 -17.57
N VAL A 162 15.48 45.28 -16.66
CA VAL A 162 14.59 44.77 -15.59
C VAL A 162 13.84 45.85 -14.80
N ALA A 163 14.48 47.00 -14.53
CA ALA A 163 13.87 48.12 -13.82
C ALA A 163 12.68 48.79 -14.56
N THR A 164 12.55 48.55 -15.86
CA THR A 164 11.52 49.13 -16.75
C THR A 164 10.70 48.11 -17.52
N THR A 165 11.17 46.86 -17.63
CA THR A 165 10.45 45.76 -18.28
C THR A 165 9.32 45.27 -17.37
N PRO A 166 8.03 45.40 -17.76
CA PRO A 166 6.92 44.89 -16.98
C PRO A 166 6.99 43.37 -16.81
N GLU A 167 6.44 42.84 -15.72
CA GLU A 167 6.18 41.40 -15.57
C GLU A 167 5.24 40.94 -16.69
N GLY A 168 5.50 39.76 -17.27
CA GLY A 168 4.70 39.22 -18.38
C GLY A 168 4.95 39.87 -19.75
N ALA A 169 5.84 40.87 -19.86
CA ALA A 169 6.23 41.43 -21.16
C ALA A 169 7.10 40.49 -22.01
N ARG A 170 7.57 39.39 -21.41
CA ARG A 170 8.38 38.31 -21.99
C ARG A 170 7.92 36.98 -21.37
N PRO A 171 8.11 35.84 -22.06
CA PRO A 171 7.85 34.53 -21.48
C PRO A 171 8.73 34.30 -20.25
N ALA A 172 8.12 33.81 -19.17
CA ALA A 172 8.78 33.70 -17.87
C ALA A 172 9.10 32.24 -17.52
N VAL A 173 10.24 32.02 -16.86
CA VAL A 173 10.67 30.71 -16.35
C VAL A 173 11.13 30.86 -14.92
N LEU A 174 10.68 29.95 -14.05
CA LEU A 174 11.05 29.89 -12.64
C LEU A 174 12.04 28.74 -12.39
N TYR A 175 13.15 29.02 -11.74
CA TYR A 175 14.06 28.02 -11.20
C TYR A 175 14.11 28.15 -9.67
N SER A 176 13.68 27.12 -8.95
CA SER A 176 13.61 27.08 -7.49
C SER A 176 14.42 25.92 -6.90
N SER A 177 14.86 26.07 -5.65
CA SER A 177 15.66 25.07 -4.93
C SER A 177 15.56 25.28 -3.42
N LEU A 178 16.04 24.30 -2.65
CA LEU A 178 16.03 24.30 -1.18
C LEU A 178 14.63 24.61 -0.61
N GLN A 179 13.65 23.86 -1.11
CA GLN A 179 12.37 23.70 -0.43
C GLN A 179 12.57 22.78 0.79
N HIS A 180 13.23 21.64 0.60
CA HIS A 180 13.81 20.90 1.72
C HIS A 180 15.23 21.42 2.02
N ALA A 181 15.54 21.59 3.30
CA ALA A 181 16.72 22.32 3.74
C ALA A 181 18.06 21.59 3.53
N ARG A 182 18.08 20.25 3.59
CA ARG A 182 19.31 19.43 3.47
C ARG A 182 19.85 19.27 2.05
N GLU A 183 19.12 19.73 1.05
CA GLU A 183 19.31 19.39 -0.38
C GLU A 183 20.28 20.39 -1.06
N TRP A 184 21.46 20.56 -0.46
CA TRP A 184 22.40 21.65 -0.76
C TRP A 184 22.91 21.68 -2.22
N ILE A 185 22.98 20.53 -2.89
CA ILE A 185 23.38 20.47 -4.30
C ILE A 185 22.35 21.15 -5.22
N GLY A 186 21.05 21.09 -4.88
CA GLY A 186 19.98 21.78 -5.62
C GLY A 186 20.14 23.31 -5.63
N LEU A 187 20.61 23.90 -4.52
CA LEU A 187 20.98 25.31 -4.46
C LEU A 187 22.10 25.63 -5.44
N GLU A 188 23.19 24.86 -5.44
CA GLU A 188 24.35 25.19 -6.27
C GLU A 188 24.08 24.98 -7.76
N VAL A 189 23.28 24.00 -8.17
CA VAL A 189 22.82 23.88 -9.58
C VAL A 189 22.01 25.12 -9.99
N ASN A 190 21.01 25.50 -9.18
CA ASN A 190 20.16 26.67 -9.44
C ASN A 190 20.96 27.99 -9.45
N ARG A 191 21.82 28.18 -8.45
CA ARG A 191 22.72 29.33 -8.30
C ARG A 191 23.72 29.40 -9.45
N ARG A 192 24.32 28.28 -9.88
CA ARG A 192 25.26 28.25 -11.02
C ARG A 192 24.57 28.53 -12.34
N LEU A 193 23.30 28.16 -12.52
CA LEU A 193 22.50 28.56 -13.68
C LEU A 193 22.29 30.08 -13.73
N LEU A 194 21.91 30.69 -12.60
CA LEU A 194 21.83 32.15 -12.46
C LEU A 194 23.18 32.81 -12.78
N ARG A 195 24.29 32.33 -12.20
CA ARG A 195 25.64 32.83 -12.51
C ARG A 195 25.98 32.67 -13.99
N HIS A 196 25.71 31.51 -14.59
CA HIS A 196 25.97 31.25 -16.00
C HIS A 196 25.28 32.27 -16.91
N LEU A 197 24.01 32.60 -16.63
CA LEU A 197 23.27 33.59 -17.42
C LEU A 197 23.81 35.03 -17.22
N VAL A 198 24.13 35.42 -15.99
CA VAL A 198 24.67 36.77 -15.69
C VAL A 198 26.10 36.94 -16.22
N ASP A 199 26.99 36.00 -15.89
CA ASP A 199 28.42 36.10 -16.19
C ASP A 199 28.71 35.97 -17.69
N ASN A 200 27.82 35.36 -18.49
CA ASN A 200 27.94 35.30 -19.95
C ASN A 200 27.07 36.33 -20.69
N TYR A 201 26.26 37.14 -20.02
CA TYR A 201 25.51 38.22 -20.65
C TYR A 201 26.45 39.23 -21.33
N GLY A 202 26.16 39.55 -22.59
CA GLY A 202 27.01 40.40 -23.44
C GLY A 202 28.30 39.74 -23.94
N LYS A 203 28.58 38.48 -23.57
CA LYS A 203 29.74 37.70 -24.02
C LYS A 203 29.34 36.55 -24.94
N ASP A 204 28.38 35.73 -24.50
CA ASP A 204 27.82 34.64 -25.28
C ASP A 204 26.54 35.12 -26.01
N PRO A 205 26.45 34.99 -27.36
CA PRO A 205 25.28 35.46 -28.11
C PRO A 205 23.97 34.69 -27.82
N ALA A 206 24.03 33.43 -27.41
CA ALA A 206 22.85 32.63 -27.06
C ALA A 206 22.32 33.03 -25.67
N VAL A 207 23.20 33.12 -24.66
CA VAL A 207 22.83 33.62 -23.32
C VAL A 207 22.32 35.07 -23.40
N THR A 208 22.98 35.91 -24.20
CA THR A 208 22.53 37.30 -24.42
C THR A 208 21.15 37.35 -25.06
N ARG A 209 20.88 36.52 -26.08
CA ARG A 209 19.53 36.37 -26.68
C ARG A 209 18.52 35.95 -25.62
N LEU A 210 18.84 34.95 -24.80
CA LEU A 210 17.96 34.44 -23.74
C LEU A 210 17.55 35.56 -22.78
N VAL A 211 18.49 36.23 -22.12
CA VAL A 211 18.22 37.33 -21.18
C VAL A 211 17.56 38.55 -21.84
N ASP A 212 17.81 38.78 -23.14
CA ASP A 212 17.14 39.83 -23.93
C ASP A 212 15.66 39.56 -24.23
N THR A 213 15.20 38.30 -24.12
CA THR A 213 13.89 37.86 -24.64
C THR A 213 13.05 37.05 -23.66
N ARG A 214 13.62 36.51 -22.58
CA ARG A 214 12.93 35.78 -21.49
C ARG A 214 12.89 36.63 -20.22
N ASP A 215 12.04 36.26 -19.28
CA ASP A 215 11.95 36.82 -17.92
C ASP A 215 12.27 35.72 -16.90
N PHE A 216 13.53 35.57 -16.53
CA PHE A 216 13.96 34.51 -15.62
C PHE A 216 13.72 34.91 -14.16
N TRP A 217 13.25 33.98 -13.35
CA TRP A 217 13.10 34.14 -11.91
C TRP A 217 13.84 33.01 -11.22
N PHE A 218 14.69 33.37 -10.26
CA PHE A 218 15.47 32.43 -9.48
C PHE A 218 15.08 32.56 -8.01
N VAL A 219 14.64 31.48 -7.37
CA VAL A 219 14.46 31.37 -5.92
C VAL A 219 15.44 30.33 -5.38
N PRO A 220 16.68 30.73 -5.03
CA PRO A 220 17.71 29.76 -4.66
C PRO A 220 17.46 29.09 -3.30
N VAL A 221 16.75 29.77 -2.40
CA VAL A 221 16.41 29.27 -1.05
C VAL A 221 14.93 29.54 -0.77
N ALA A 222 14.08 28.54 -0.98
CA ALA A 222 12.65 28.63 -0.68
C ALA A 222 12.34 28.50 0.82
N ASN A 223 13.14 27.71 1.56
CA ASN A 223 13.03 27.49 3.01
C ASN A 223 14.30 28.01 3.74
N PRO A 224 14.43 29.34 3.94
CA PRO A 224 15.65 29.92 4.50
C PRO A 224 15.88 29.59 5.97
N ASP A 225 14.82 29.36 6.75
CA ASP A 225 14.93 29.01 8.17
C ASP A 225 15.44 27.58 8.37
N GLY A 226 14.85 26.62 7.65
CA GLY A 226 15.34 25.25 7.61
C GLY A 226 16.77 25.19 7.06
N TYR A 227 17.07 25.92 5.97
CA TYR A 227 18.42 25.95 5.40
C TYR A 227 19.44 26.45 6.43
N GLN A 228 19.17 27.56 7.12
CA GLN A 228 20.07 28.05 8.16
C GLN A 228 20.21 27.08 9.35
N MET A 229 19.18 26.27 9.65
CA MET A 229 19.27 25.21 10.66
C MET A 229 20.28 24.11 10.27
N THR A 230 20.44 23.78 8.99
CA THR A 230 21.40 22.74 8.54
C THR A 230 22.88 23.09 8.72
N PHE A 231 23.22 24.34 9.06
CA PHE A 231 24.58 24.76 9.42
C PHE A 231 24.91 24.60 10.92
N GLN A 232 23.92 24.23 11.74
CA GLN A 232 24.10 23.97 13.17
C GLN A 232 24.66 22.56 13.39
N GLU A 233 25.48 22.40 14.43
CA GLU A 233 26.10 21.13 14.82
C GLU A 233 25.04 20.01 14.96
N GLY A 234 25.26 18.88 14.28
CA GLY A 234 24.33 17.73 14.29
C GLY A 234 23.01 17.91 13.52
N ARG A 235 22.78 19.04 12.83
CA ARG A 235 21.50 19.35 12.14
C ARG A 235 21.55 19.28 10.61
N ARG A 236 22.66 18.81 10.02
CA ARG A 236 22.87 18.83 8.55
C ARG A 236 21.80 18.09 7.74
N LEU A 237 21.15 17.08 8.31
CA LEU A 237 20.08 16.30 7.65
C LEU A 237 18.65 16.85 7.90
N TRP A 238 18.50 18.05 8.46
CA TRP A 238 17.20 18.70 8.66
C TRP A 238 16.49 18.97 7.32
N ARG A 239 15.22 18.56 7.20
CA ARG A 239 14.42 18.64 5.97
C ARG A 239 13.41 19.80 5.95
N LYS A 240 12.59 19.88 7.00
CA LYS A 240 11.33 20.66 7.07
C LYS A 240 11.51 22.18 7.26
N THR A 241 10.43 22.96 7.34
CA THR A 241 10.48 24.32 7.90
C THR A 241 10.97 24.29 9.35
N ALA A 242 11.52 25.39 9.88
CA ALA A 242 12.03 25.42 11.26
C ALA A 242 11.09 26.21 12.19
N TRP A 243 10.00 25.55 12.62
CA TRP A 243 8.94 26.10 13.46
C TRP A 243 8.64 25.20 14.67
N ASP A 244 8.53 25.82 15.84
CA ASP A 244 8.07 25.20 17.10
C ASP A 244 6.53 25.06 17.08
N ILE A 245 6.04 23.86 16.71
CA ILE A 245 4.62 23.50 16.64
C ILE A 245 4.05 23.35 18.04
N ASN A 246 4.83 22.81 18.98
CA ASN A 246 4.35 22.38 20.29
C ASN A 246 4.32 23.51 21.35
N GLY A 247 5.17 24.54 21.18
CA GLY A 247 5.27 25.72 22.04
C GLY A 247 6.22 25.59 23.24
N ASP A 248 7.14 24.62 23.26
CA ASP A 248 8.11 24.40 24.33
C ASP A 248 9.32 25.36 24.30
N GLY A 249 9.50 26.08 23.18
CA GLY A 249 10.59 27.03 22.98
C GLY A 249 11.85 26.45 22.34
N ALA A 250 11.81 25.22 21.82
CA ALA A 250 12.87 24.56 21.09
C ALA A 250 12.38 23.97 19.75
N ILE A 251 13.32 23.62 18.87
CA ILE A 251 13.02 22.96 17.59
C ILE A 251 13.66 21.58 17.63
N GLY A 252 12.87 20.56 17.97
CA GLY A 252 13.28 19.15 18.01
C GLY A 252 13.12 18.45 16.65
N ASN A 253 13.57 17.20 16.54
CA ASN A 253 13.52 16.41 15.30
C ASN A 253 12.10 16.17 14.76
N GLY A 254 11.08 16.15 15.63
CA GLY A 254 9.68 16.05 15.25
C GLY A 254 9.00 17.39 14.88
N GLU A 255 9.71 18.52 14.91
CA GLU A 255 9.13 19.85 14.68
C GLU A 255 9.17 20.27 13.20
N GLY A 256 8.47 21.35 12.86
CA GLY A 256 8.38 21.85 11.47
C GLY A 256 7.46 21.06 10.54
N ILE A 257 7.17 21.65 9.39
CA ILE A 257 6.22 21.16 8.37
C ILE A 257 6.99 20.86 7.08
N ASP A 258 6.60 19.82 6.33
CA ASP A 258 7.17 19.57 5.00
C ASP A 258 6.60 20.60 4.00
N PRO A 259 7.43 21.53 3.48
CA PRO A 259 6.95 22.55 2.58
C PRO A 259 6.55 21.99 1.20
N ASN A 260 6.95 20.78 0.81
CA ASN A 260 6.46 20.09 -0.39
C ASN A 260 5.32 19.09 -0.10
N ARG A 261 4.67 19.20 1.07
CA ARG A 261 3.36 18.59 1.39
C ARG A 261 2.31 19.62 1.83
N ASN A 262 2.66 20.90 1.76
CA ASN A 262 1.87 22.00 2.32
C ASN A 262 1.18 22.86 1.26
N PHE A 263 1.43 22.67 -0.04
CA PHE A 263 0.72 23.41 -1.11
C PHE A 263 -0.77 23.01 -1.12
N ALA A 264 -1.62 23.90 -1.65
CA ALA A 264 -3.07 23.75 -1.59
C ALA A 264 -3.65 22.74 -2.60
N GLU A 265 -2.91 22.42 -3.68
CA GLU A 265 -3.37 21.45 -4.67
C GLU A 265 -3.31 20.04 -4.08
N ARG A 266 -4.47 19.36 -4.03
CA ARG A 266 -4.62 18.02 -3.44
C ARG A 266 -4.06 17.88 -2.02
N TRP A 267 -4.02 18.98 -1.25
CA TRP A 267 -3.69 18.93 0.17
C TRP A 267 -4.66 18.01 0.91
N ASN A 268 -4.14 17.04 1.67
CA ASN A 268 -4.97 16.05 2.38
C ASN A 268 -5.99 15.33 1.46
N TYR A 269 -5.57 14.98 0.23
CA TYR A 269 -6.45 14.23 -0.67
C TYR A 269 -6.72 12.80 -0.20
N ASP A 270 -5.73 12.19 0.44
CA ASP A 270 -5.77 10.85 1.05
C ASP A 270 -4.85 10.81 2.30
N ILE A 271 -4.60 9.61 2.83
CA ILE A 271 -3.73 9.36 3.99
C ILE A 271 -2.32 8.87 3.65
N GLU A 272 -1.99 8.73 2.36
CA GLU A 272 -0.75 8.14 1.85
C GLU A 272 0.23 9.20 1.35
N GLY A 273 -0.24 10.14 0.51
CA GLY A 273 0.64 11.09 -0.16
C GLY A 273 1.24 12.18 0.74
N SER A 274 0.88 12.21 2.03
CA SER A 274 1.45 13.10 3.05
C SER A 274 1.02 12.61 4.44
N SER A 275 1.74 12.96 5.51
CA SER A 275 1.36 12.56 6.87
C SER A 275 0.53 13.61 7.62
N GLY A 276 -0.47 13.17 8.37
CA GLY A 276 -1.19 13.98 9.35
C GLY A 276 -0.54 14.02 10.74
N ASN A 277 0.50 13.21 10.98
CA ASN A 277 1.25 13.19 12.24
C ASN A 277 2.30 14.32 12.26
N PRO A 278 2.26 15.26 13.23
CA PRO A 278 3.24 16.35 13.34
C PRO A 278 4.71 15.88 13.35
N THR A 279 5.00 14.73 13.95
CA THR A 279 6.37 14.22 14.10
C THR A 279 6.93 13.57 12.82
N SER A 280 6.13 13.44 11.76
CA SER A 280 6.59 12.85 10.51
C SER A 280 7.36 13.85 9.66
N ASP A 281 8.34 13.36 8.90
CA ASP A 281 9.08 14.17 7.93
C ASP A 281 8.27 14.55 6.67
N THR A 282 7.11 13.92 6.45
CA THR A 282 6.13 14.31 5.43
C THR A 282 4.90 15.01 6.01
N TYR A 283 5.03 15.60 7.22
CA TYR A 283 3.91 16.28 7.89
C TYR A 283 3.36 17.44 7.04
N ARG A 284 2.09 17.32 6.64
CA ARG A 284 1.39 18.24 5.71
C ARG A 284 1.03 19.61 6.30
N GLY A 285 1.25 19.82 7.60
CA GLY A 285 0.80 21.01 8.33
C GLY A 285 -0.66 20.95 8.79
N THR A 286 -1.14 22.04 9.40
CA THR A 286 -2.49 22.14 9.97
C THR A 286 -3.57 22.53 8.95
N GLY A 287 -3.15 22.91 7.74
CA GLY A 287 -4.02 23.34 6.64
C GLY A 287 -3.18 23.62 5.39
N PRO A 288 -3.82 23.76 4.22
CA PRO A 288 -3.13 24.13 2.99
C PRO A 288 -2.50 25.51 3.13
N ALA A 289 -1.24 25.62 2.72
CA ALA A 289 -0.37 26.78 2.83
C ALA A 289 -0.31 27.38 4.25
N SER A 290 -0.25 26.53 5.28
CA SER A 290 -0.06 26.99 6.67
C SER A 290 1.28 27.69 6.90
N GLU A 291 2.30 27.36 6.10
CA GLU A 291 3.65 27.94 6.22
C GLU A 291 3.84 29.18 5.32
N PRO A 292 4.46 30.27 5.81
CA PRO A 292 4.67 31.47 5.01
C PRO A 292 5.66 31.25 3.85
N GLU A 293 6.55 30.26 3.96
CA GLU A 293 7.43 29.79 2.88
C GLU A 293 6.59 29.26 1.70
N THR A 294 5.66 28.36 2.00
CA THR A 294 4.67 27.82 1.04
C THR A 294 3.81 28.94 0.46
N GLN A 295 3.30 29.85 1.30
CA GLN A 295 2.51 31.00 0.83
C GLN A 295 3.29 31.88 -0.13
N ALA A 296 4.57 32.18 0.14
CA ALA A 296 5.42 32.98 -0.74
C ALA A 296 5.60 32.33 -2.12
N MET A 297 5.87 31.02 -2.15
CA MET A 297 6.02 30.26 -3.39
C MET A 297 4.72 30.15 -4.20
N GLN A 298 3.60 29.82 -3.55
CA GLN A 298 2.29 29.83 -4.22
C GLN A 298 1.93 31.20 -4.77
N ASN A 299 2.09 32.25 -3.96
CA ASN A 299 1.79 33.63 -4.36
C ASN A 299 2.68 34.10 -5.51
N LEU A 300 3.94 33.65 -5.59
CA LEU A 300 4.80 33.90 -6.74
C LEU A 300 4.22 33.22 -7.99
N LEU A 301 3.91 31.93 -7.93
CA LEU A 301 3.39 31.15 -9.07
C LEU A 301 2.13 31.77 -9.68
N ILE A 302 1.18 32.20 -8.84
CA ILE A 302 -0.08 32.82 -9.31
C ILE A 302 0.00 34.35 -9.48
N ARG A 303 1.14 35.01 -9.17
CA ARG A 303 1.34 36.49 -9.21
C ARG A 303 0.93 37.16 -10.51
N GLY A 304 1.01 36.42 -11.62
CA GLY A 304 0.68 36.87 -12.96
C GLY A 304 -0.75 36.59 -13.41
N LYS A 305 -1.46 35.65 -12.78
CA LYS A 305 -2.72 35.05 -13.27
C LYS A 305 -3.76 36.13 -13.61
N ASP A 306 -4.06 37.00 -12.66
CA ASP A 306 -5.01 38.11 -12.83
C ASP A 306 -4.51 39.25 -13.75
N LYS A 307 -3.20 39.27 -14.04
CA LYS A 307 -2.55 40.23 -14.94
C LYS A 307 -2.40 39.69 -16.36
N GLY A 308 -2.87 38.47 -16.64
CA GLY A 308 -2.79 37.84 -17.96
C GLY A 308 -1.40 37.32 -18.35
N TRP A 309 -0.53 37.02 -17.37
CA TRP A 309 0.73 36.32 -17.60
C TRP A 309 0.93 35.18 -16.59
N LYS A 310 1.89 34.30 -16.84
CA LYS A 310 2.25 33.20 -15.94
C LYS A 310 3.70 32.81 -16.19
N PHE A 311 4.25 31.97 -15.31
CA PHE A 311 5.42 31.18 -15.67
C PHE A 311 5.01 30.17 -16.74
N THR A 312 5.78 30.11 -17.82
CA THR A 312 5.60 29.10 -18.86
C THR A 312 6.01 27.74 -18.32
N PHE A 313 7.16 27.72 -17.65
CA PHE A 313 7.80 26.54 -17.08
C PHE A 313 8.38 26.82 -15.68
N GLN A 314 8.47 25.78 -14.86
CA GLN A 314 9.24 25.76 -13.62
C GLN A 314 10.19 24.55 -13.59
N VAL A 315 11.37 24.72 -13.02
CA VAL A 315 12.22 23.61 -12.56
C VAL A 315 12.45 23.78 -11.05
N ASN A 316 12.05 22.79 -10.26
CA ASN A 316 12.20 22.77 -8.81
C ASN A 316 13.27 21.74 -8.43
N TYR A 317 14.49 22.19 -8.15
CA TYR A 317 15.62 21.29 -7.88
C TYR A 317 15.57 20.72 -6.46
N HIS A 318 15.51 19.40 -6.39
CA HIS A 318 15.57 18.58 -5.18
C HIS A 318 16.78 17.63 -5.25
N SER A 319 17.04 16.87 -4.18
CA SER A 319 18.08 15.83 -4.15
C SER A 319 17.84 14.89 -2.96
N VAL A 320 18.09 13.58 -3.02
CA VAL A 320 18.82 12.82 -4.06
C VAL A 320 17.99 11.64 -4.56
N ALA A 321 18.14 11.31 -5.85
CA ALA A 321 17.74 10.00 -6.40
C ALA A 321 18.28 9.76 -7.82
N GLY A 322 18.58 10.82 -8.58
CA GLY A 322 18.84 10.70 -10.02
C GLY A 322 17.53 10.47 -10.81
N LEU A 323 16.51 11.30 -10.57
CA LEU A 323 15.22 11.24 -11.26
C LEU A 323 14.92 12.58 -11.95
N LEU A 324 14.11 12.54 -13.01
CA LEU A 324 13.54 13.73 -13.64
C LEU A 324 12.02 13.60 -13.65
N LEU A 325 11.41 13.98 -12.53
CA LEU A 325 9.98 13.82 -12.30
C LEU A 325 9.18 14.92 -13.00
N TYR A 326 8.01 14.55 -13.51
CA TYR A 326 7.00 15.48 -14.03
C TYR A 326 5.60 15.10 -13.56
N GLY A 327 4.69 16.07 -13.50
CA GLY A 327 3.35 15.88 -12.94
C GLY A 327 2.50 14.84 -13.68
N VAL A 328 1.53 14.18 -13.03
CA VAL A 328 1.04 14.50 -11.66
C VAL A 328 1.71 13.68 -10.54
N GLY A 329 1.72 14.23 -9.32
CA GLY A 329 2.24 13.59 -8.10
C GLY A 329 1.18 12.84 -7.29
N TRP A 330 -0.07 13.32 -7.26
CA TRP A 330 -1.13 12.79 -6.39
C TRP A 330 -1.85 11.52 -6.89
N GLN A 331 -1.56 11.00 -8.10
CA GLN A 331 -2.16 9.75 -8.58
C GLN A 331 -1.32 9.03 -9.63
N VAL A 332 -1.05 7.74 -9.41
CA VAL A 332 -0.27 6.91 -10.33
C VAL A 332 -0.96 6.72 -11.68
N GLN A 333 -0.15 6.62 -12.74
CA GLN A 333 -0.58 6.26 -14.11
C GLN A 333 -1.68 7.17 -14.70
N THR A 334 -1.82 8.40 -14.17
CA THR A 334 -2.78 9.40 -14.65
C THR A 334 -2.11 10.33 -15.67
N ARG A 335 -2.48 10.14 -16.94
CA ARG A 335 -1.95 10.91 -18.08
C ARG A 335 -2.62 12.27 -18.23
N THR A 336 -1.85 13.28 -18.61
CA THR A 336 -2.35 14.63 -18.90
C THR A 336 -2.28 14.95 -20.40
N PRO A 337 -3.18 15.80 -20.92
CA PRO A 337 -3.06 16.37 -22.24
C PRO A 337 -1.66 16.91 -22.59
N ASP A 338 -0.94 17.56 -21.67
CA ASP A 338 0.40 18.12 -21.94
C ASP A 338 1.57 17.14 -21.80
N ASP A 339 1.32 15.87 -21.44
CA ASP A 339 2.35 14.80 -21.40
C ASP A 339 3.27 14.77 -22.64
N PRO A 340 2.80 15.02 -23.88
CA PRO A 340 3.68 15.14 -25.04
C PRO A 340 4.84 16.12 -24.87
N ILE A 341 4.60 17.28 -24.24
CA ILE A 341 5.65 18.29 -23.99
C ILE A 341 6.57 17.79 -22.88
N MET A 342 5.99 17.26 -21.79
CA MET A 342 6.76 16.75 -20.65
C MET A 342 7.72 15.64 -21.06
N VAL A 343 7.22 14.60 -21.75
CA VAL A 343 8.02 13.48 -22.26
C VAL A 343 9.04 13.93 -23.32
N ALA A 344 8.67 14.84 -24.23
CA ALA A 344 9.62 15.35 -25.23
C ALA A 344 10.79 16.11 -24.58
N MET A 345 10.54 16.88 -23.51
CA MET A 345 11.58 17.63 -22.81
C MET A 345 12.37 16.78 -21.80
N SER A 346 11.74 15.84 -21.10
CA SER A 346 12.41 14.94 -20.14
C SER A 346 13.24 13.86 -20.81
N GLY A 347 12.89 13.45 -22.03
CA GLY A 347 13.46 12.27 -22.69
C GLY A 347 12.77 10.97 -22.25
N ILE A 348 13.47 9.86 -22.48
CA ILE A 348 13.02 8.49 -22.15
C ILE A 348 14.12 7.79 -21.31
N PRO A 349 13.85 6.70 -20.58
CA PRO A 349 14.85 6.03 -19.73
C PRO A 349 16.17 5.69 -20.43
N GLU A 350 16.14 5.30 -21.71
CA GLU A 350 17.32 4.96 -22.51
C GLU A 350 18.07 6.19 -23.04
N ARG A 351 17.45 7.38 -22.98
CA ARG A 351 17.98 8.64 -23.46
C ARG A 351 17.35 9.83 -22.71
N PRO A 352 17.72 10.04 -21.43
CA PRO A 352 17.17 11.10 -20.59
C PRO A 352 17.79 12.46 -20.96
N ALA A 353 17.08 13.55 -20.65
CA ALA A 353 17.55 14.91 -20.90
C ALA A 353 18.57 15.41 -19.87
N ILE A 354 18.55 14.86 -18.66
CA ILE A 354 19.66 14.99 -17.70
C ILE A 354 20.38 13.62 -17.69
N PRO A 355 21.68 13.55 -18.02
CA PRO A 355 22.44 12.31 -17.95
C PRO A 355 22.28 11.60 -16.60
N ARG A 356 22.22 10.26 -16.62
CA ARG A 356 22.11 9.42 -15.41
C ARG A 356 20.83 9.63 -14.57
N SER A 357 19.84 10.38 -15.08
CA SER A 357 18.51 10.50 -14.48
C SER A 357 17.49 9.54 -15.11
N LEU A 358 16.49 9.11 -14.34
CA LEU A 358 15.31 8.38 -14.84
C LEU A 358 14.11 9.36 -14.98
N PRO A 359 13.65 9.66 -16.21
CA PRO A 359 12.48 10.50 -16.42
C PRO A 359 11.19 9.68 -16.26
N GLN A 360 10.31 10.10 -15.35
CA GLN A 360 9.05 9.40 -15.07
C GLN A 360 7.98 10.34 -14.48
N LEU A 361 6.72 9.86 -14.41
CA LEU A 361 5.66 10.54 -13.65
C LEU A 361 6.03 10.62 -12.17
N SER A 362 5.73 11.75 -11.53
CA SER A 362 6.08 11.99 -10.12
C SER A 362 5.45 10.95 -9.19
N ALA A 363 4.18 10.61 -9.42
CA ALA A 363 3.48 9.56 -8.67
C ALA A 363 4.12 8.16 -8.79
N SER A 364 4.91 7.89 -9.83
CA SER A 364 5.63 6.60 -10.00
C SER A 364 6.83 6.45 -9.07
N LEU A 365 7.24 7.51 -8.37
CA LEU A 365 8.16 7.39 -7.22
C LEU A 365 7.37 6.96 -5.98
N TYR A 366 6.40 7.79 -5.59
CA TYR A 366 5.28 7.46 -4.70
C TYR A 366 4.23 8.59 -4.79
N ILE A 367 3.01 8.33 -4.33
CA ILE A 367 1.91 9.32 -4.32
C ILE A 367 2.31 10.53 -3.46
N THR A 368 2.04 11.75 -3.92
CA THR A 368 2.37 12.98 -3.20
C THR A 368 1.19 13.96 -3.18
N ASN A 369 0.90 14.51 -1.99
CA ASN A 369 -0.21 15.44 -1.76
C ASN A 369 0.30 16.79 -1.29
N GLY A 370 -0.24 17.89 -1.82
CA GLY A 370 0.17 19.24 -1.46
C GLY A 370 1.58 19.60 -1.92
N GLU A 371 1.96 19.18 -3.13
CA GLU A 371 3.30 19.38 -3.69
C GLU A 371 3.34 20.49 -4.77
N THR A 372 4.56 20.94 -5.10
CA THR A 372 4.78 22.21 -5.80
C THR A 372 4.44 22.16 -7.28
N CYS A 373 4.81 21.08 -7.98
CA CYS A 373 4.62 20.98 -9.42
C CYS A 373 3.15 20.74 -9.77
N ASP A 374 2.42 19.95 -9.00
CA ASP A 374 0.96 19.80 -9.10
C ASP A 374 0.25 21.16 -8.92
N PHE A 375 0.63 21.96 -7.91
CA PHE A 375 0.07 23.31 -7.74
C PHE A 375 0.46 24.26 -8.90
N ALA A 376 1.72 24.25 -9.34
CA ALA A 376 2.18 25.07 -10.46
C ALA A 376 1.38 24.75 -11.74
N TYR A 377 1.13 23.46 -12.00
CA TYR A 377 0.39 23.01 -13.17
C TYR A 377 -1.11 23.34 -13.05
N ALA A 378 -1.78 22.87 -11.99
CA ALA A 378 -3.22 23.02 -11.83
C ALA A 378 -3.66 24.47 -11.59
N GLN A 379 -2.92 25.23 -10.76
CA GLN A 379 -3.34 26.56 -10.31
C GLN A 379 -2.72 27.71 -11.10
N ALA A 380 -1.50 27.57 -11.62
CA ALA A 380 -0.85 28.60 -12.43
C ALA A 380 -0.79 28.29 -13.94
N GLY A 381 -1.08 27.05 -14.35
CA GLY A 381 -0.91 26.61 -15.74
C GLY A 381 0.56 26.57 -16.15
N THR A 382 1.47 26.32 -15.21
CA THR A 382 2.91 26.27 -15.39
C THR A 382 3.35 24.82 -15.42
N LEU A 383 3.91 24.36 -16.55
CA LEU A 383 4.46 23.01 -16.62
C LEU A 383 5.74 22.93 -15.78
N CYS A 384 5.83 21.95 -14.90
CA CYS A 384 6.84 21.89 -13.84
C CYS A 384 7.55 20.54 -13.81
N TRP A 385 8.87 20.57 -13.61
CA TRP A 385 9.71 19.40 -13.37
C TRP A 385 10.36 19.47 -12.00
N THR A 386 10.52 18.30 -11.38
CA THR A 386 11.31 18.08 -10.17
C THR A 386 12.49 17.18 -10.52
N PRO A 387 13.67 17.73 -10.84
CA PRO A 387 14.91 16.96 -10.87
C PRO A 387 15.31 16.60 -9.43
N GLU A 388 15.35 15.29 -9.15
CA GLU A 388 16.00 14.74 -7.97
C GLU A 388 17.46 14.49 -8.33
N LEU A 389 18.36 15.39 -7.95
CA LEU A 389 19.75 15.38 -8.39
C LEU A 389 20.49 14.11 -7.96
N SER A 390 21.56 13.77 -8.68
CA SER A 390 22.28 12.53 -8.50
C SER A 390 23.40 12.65 -7.46
N ASP A 391 23.60 11.61 -6.67
CA ASP A 391 24.77 11.51 -5.79
C ASP A 391 25.82 10.49 -6.30
N GLN A 392 25.57 9.79 -7.41
CA GLN A 392 26.29 8.56 -7.83
C GLN A 392 27.82 8.73 -7.97
N ASP A 393 28.31 9.89 -8.44
CA ASP A 393 29.75 10.20 -8.51
C ASP A 393 30.37 10.55 -7.15
N SER A 394 29.54 10.93 -6.20
CA SER A 394 29.94 11.41 -4.88
C SER A 394 29.86 10.35 -3.78
N GLY A 395 28.88 9.44 -3.87
CA GLY A 395 28.51 8.51 -2.80
C GLY A 395 28.26 9.23 -1.47
N GLY A 396 27.57 10.37 -1.54
CA GLY A 396 27.42 11.34 -0.44
C GLY A 396 26.00 11.47 0.12
N GLY A 397 25.00 10.91 -0.57
CA GLY A 397 23.58 11.16 -0.28
C GLY A 397 23.27 12.67 -0.18
N PHE A 398 22.44 13.05 0.79
CA PHE A 398 22.16 14.45 1.10
C PHE A 398 23.40 15.27 1.53
N VAL A 399 24.49 14.63 1.95
CA VAL A 399 25.75 15.29 2.37
C VAL A 399 26.76 15.30 1.23
N PHE A 400 26.31 15.79 0.07
CA PHE A 400 27.14 15.98 -1.12
C PHE A 400 28.49 16.67 -0.76
N PRO A 401 29.64 16.21 -1.28
CA PRO A 401 30.95 16.77 -0.94
C PRO A 401 31.11 18.24 -1.36
N ASP A 402 31.72 19.05 -0.48
CA ASP A 402 32.24 20.40 -0.75
C ASP A 402 33.45 20.38 -1.70
N ASP A 403 33.21 19.94 -2.94
CA ASP A 403 34.18 19.83 -4.02
C ASP A 403 33.70 20.55 -5.27
N GLU A 404 34.49 21.54 -5.69
CA GLU A 404 34.16 22.39 -6.84
C GLU A 404 34.04 21.61 -8.16
N ALA A 405 34.78 20.51 -8.35
CA ALA A 405 34.72 19.74 -9.58
C ALA A 405 33.48 18.83 -9.63
N LEU A 406 33.10 18.22 -8.50
CA LEU A 406 31.86 17.42 -8.41
C LEU A 406 30.61 18.30 -8.56
N VAL A 407 30.55 19.44 -7.87
CA VAL A 407 29.41 20.37 -7.98
C VAL A 407 29.32 20.99 -9.37
N GLN A 408 30.45 21.34 -10.00
CA GLN A 408 30.46 21.81 -11.39
C GLN A 408 29.99 20.72 -12.37
N LYS A 409 30.36 19.45 -12.16
CA LYS A 409 29.92 18.33 -13.00
C LYS A 409 28.39 18.16 -12.96
N GLU A 410 27.79 18.13 -11.78
CA GLU A 410 26.33 17.97 -11.64
C GLU A 410 25.57 19.15 -12.28
N PHE A 411 26.10 20.38 -12.16
CA PHE A 411 25.58 21.54 -12.89
C PHE A 411 25.75 21.41 -14.41
N ASP A 412 26.91 20.99 -14.91
CA ASP A 412 27.17 20.84 -16.36
C ASP A 412 26.28 19.76 -17.01
N GLU A 413 25.91 18.71 -16.26
CA GLU A 413 24.95 17.69 -16.70
C GLU A 413 23.50 18.20 -16.72
N ASN A 414 23.14 19.12 -15.82
CA ASN A 414 21.81 19.75 -15.75
C ASN A 414 21.63 20.93 -16.74
N LEU A 415 22.71 21.60 -17.12
CA LEU A 415 22.68 22.83 -17.92
C LEU A 415 21.96 22.67 -19.29
N PRO A 416 22.13 21.60 -20.08
CA PRO A 416 21.43 21.45 -21.35
C PRO A 416 19.91 21.44 -21.20
N PHE A 417 19.38 20.68 -20.24
CA PHE A 417 17.95 20.64 -19.92
C PHE A 417 17.44 22.00 -19.42
N ALA A 418 18.18 22.67 -18.54
CA ALA A 418 17.80 23.99 -18.06
C ALA A 418 17.72 25.04 -19.20
N ILE A 419 18.62 24.97 -20.18
CA ILE A 419 18.61 25.83 -21.38
C ILE A 419 17.48 25.44 -22.35
N ASP A 420 17.16 24.16 -22.50
CA ASP A 420 16.01 23.70 -23.29
C ASP A 420 14.69 24.26 -22.75
N VAL A 421 14.50 24.24 -21.42
CA VAL A 421 13.35 24.88 -20.74
C VAL A 421 13.31 26.39 -21.05
N ALA A 422 14.46 27.07 -20.96
CA ALA A 422 14.57 28.50 -21.26
C ALA A 422 14.31 28.85 -22.74
N GLU A 423 14.76 28.00 -23.68
CA GLU A 423 14.53 28.20 -25.10
C GLU A 423 13.06 27.95 -25.45
N SER A 424 12.51 26.82 -24.99
CA SER A 424 11.11 26.39 -25.19
C SER A 424 10.07 27.36 -24.65
N ALA A 425 10.41 28.15 -23.62
CA ALA A 425 9.46 29.04 -22.96
C ALA A 425 8.76 30.04 -23.89
N ALA A 426 9.34 30.35 -25.06
CA ALA A 426 8.76 31.23 -26.06
C ALA A 426 7.67 30.58 -26.93
N ASP A 427 7.72 29.26 -27.14
CA ASP A 427 6.68 28.46 -27.81
C ASP A 427 6.68 27.02 -27.26
N PRO A 428 5.97 26.76 -26.14
CA PRO A 428 5.88 25.42 -25.53
C PRO A 428 5.28 24.36 -26.45
N SER A 429 4.54 24.77 -27.48
CA SER A 429 3.94 23.84 -28.44
C SER A 429 4.90 23.40 -29.55
N HIS A 430 6.10 23.99 -29.59
CA HIS A 430 7.24 23.55 -30.39
C HIS A 430 8.50 23.57 -29.51
N PRO A 431 8.59 22.70 -28.48
CA PRO A 431 9.66 22.73 -27.51
C PRO A 431 11.01 22.45 -28.17
N VAL A 432 12.04 23.12 -27.67
CA VAL A 432 13.44 22.89 -28.01
C VAL A 432 13.97 21.83 -27.06
N SER A 433 14.52 20.75 -27.61
CA SER A 433 15.24 19.73 -26.85
C SER A 433 16.59 19.44 -27.52
N HIS A 434 17.68 19.45 -26.75
CA HIS A 434 19.00 19.05 -27.21
C HIS A 434 19.08 17.58 -27.64
N LEU A 435 18.12 16.76 -27.22
CA LEU A 435 17.92 15.38 -27.70
C LEU A 435 17.31 15.31 -29.12
N GLY A 436 16.84 16.43 -29.65
CA GLY A 436 16.12 16.51 -30.93
C GLY A 436 14.68 15.98 -30.88
N ASN A 437 14.10 15.85 -29.68
CA ASN A 437 12.70 15.47 -29.50
C ASN A 437 11.76 16.59 -29.98
N THR A 438 10.58 16.21 -30.49
CA THR A 438 9.55 17.14 -31.00
C THR A 438 8.16 16.62 -30.68
N VAL A 439 7.19 17.52 -30.51
CA VAL A 439 5.78 17.15 -30.32
C VAL A 439 4.97 17.19 -31.62
N ALA A 440 3.90 16.40 -31.70
CA ALA A 440 3.00 16.33 -32.85
C ALA A 440 1.74 17.21 -32.62
N PRO A 441 1.14 17.80 -33.66
CA PRO A 441 -0.09 18.59 -33.52
C PRO A 441 -1.29 17.76 -33.03
N PHE A 442 -1.29 16.46 -33.30
CA PHE A 442 -2.34 15.51 -32.95
C PHE A 442 -1.73 14.20 -32.45
N TYR A 443 -2.20 13.70 -31.30
CA TYR A 443 -1.97 12.34 -30.83
C TYR A 443 -3.32 11.60 -30.83
N LEU A 444 -3.43 10.59 -31.69
CA LEU A 444 -4.67 9.83 -31.90
C LEU A 444 -4.93 8.86 -30.74
N ASP A 445 -6.22 8.58 -30.52
CA ASP A 445 -6.72 7.54 -29.60
C ASP A 445 -7.41 6.42 -30.42
N PRO A 446 -6.64 5.54 -31.11
CA PRO A 446 -7.19 4.61 -32.09
C PRO A 446 -7.68 3.31 -31.45
N PHE A 447 -8.86 2.87 -31.86
CA PHE A 447 -9.43 1.57 -31.49
C PHE A 447 -9.80 0.73 -32.74
N PRO A 448 -9.75 -0.61 -32.66
CA PRO A 448 -10.02 -1.47 -33.82
C PRO A 448 -11.51 -1.72 -34.07
N VAL A 449 -12.36 -1.55 -33.05
CA VAL A 449 -13.77 -1.94 -33.06
C VAL A 449 -14.66 -0.92 -32.33
N SER A 450 -15.87 -0.72 -32.85
CA SER A 450 -16.91 0.21 -32.39
C SER A 450 -18.17 -0.58 -32.06
N TYR A 451 -18.71 -0.45 -30.84
CA TYR A 451 -19.86 -1.24 -30.37
C TYR A 451 -21.21 -0.50 -30.40
N GLY A 452 -21.29 0.72 -30.95
CA GLY A 452 -22.56 1.42 -31.12
C GLY A 452 -22.47 2.63 -32.05
N ASP A 453 -23.63 3.21 -32.36
CA ASP A 453 -23.80 4.47 -33.09
C ASP A 453 -24.76 5.38 -32.29
N PRO A 454 -24.37 6.60 -31.91
CA PRO A 454 -23.17 7.33 -32.30
C PRO A 454 -21.87 6.82 -31.65
N GLN A 455 -20.78 6.77 -32.42
CA GLN A 455 -19.44 6.42 -31.92
C GLN A 455 -18.64 7.68 -31.61
N THR A 456 -18.33 7.90 -30.33
CA THR A 456 -17.42 8.97 -29.87
C THR A 456 -15.97 8.66 -30.23
N VAL A 457 -15.23 9.62 -30.76
CA VAL A 457 -13.81 9.47 -31.11
C VAL A 457 -13.02 10.65 -30.54
N GLN A 458 -11.87 10.37 -29.92
CA GLN A 458 -11.00 11.35 -29.28
C GLN A 458 -9.70 11.57 -30.07
N VAL A 459 -9.13 12.75 -29.92
CA VAL A 459 -7.73 13.06 -30.23
C VAL A 459 -7.20 14.04 -29.18
N ASN A 460 -5.95 13.89 -28.77
CA ASN A 460 -5.26 14.95 -28.03
C ASN A 460 -4.66 15.94 -29.03
N ALA A 461 -5.05 17.21 -28.96
CA ALA A 461 -4.74 18.22 -29.98
C ALA A 461 -4.17 19.49 -29.37
N ALA A 462 -3.09 20.01 -29.96
CA ALA A 462 -2.47 21.25 -29.53
C ALA A 462 -3.46 22.43 -29.58
N ARG A 463 -3.46 23.30 -28.56
CA ARG A 463 -4.37 24.45 -28.44
C ARG A 463 -4.12 25.51 -29.51
N HIS A 464 -2.87 25.71 -29.94
CA HIS A 464 -2.53 26.70 -30.97
C HIS A 464 -3.23 26.45 -32.31
N LEU A 465 -3.67 25.21 -32.58
CA LEU A 465 -4.38 24.83 -33.81
C LEU A 465 -5.77 25.47 -33.93
N GLY A 466 -6.32 25.98 -32.82
CA GLY A 466 -7.69 26.51 -32.79
C GLY A 466 -8.74 25.41 -33.01
N PRO A 467 -9.88 25.71 -33.66
CA PRO A 467 -10.97 24.75 -33.82
C PRO A 467 -10.58 23.49 -34.63
N VAL A 468 -10.72 22.33 -33.99
CA VAL A 468 -10.51 21.03 -34.64
C VAL A 468 -11.81 20.56 -35.31
N THR A 469 -11.71 19.95 -36.48
CA THR A 469 -12.80 19.28 -37.18
C THR A 469 -12.46 17.81 -37.35
N MET A 470 -13.33 16.92 -36.87
CA MET A 470 -13.24 15.49 -37.15
C MET A 470 -13.76 15.21 -38.55
N ARG A 471 -13.03 14.38 -39.30
CA ARG A 471 -13.38 13.91 -40.64
C ARG A 471 -13.51 12.41 -40.60
N TYR A 472 -14.52 11.87 -41.28
CA TYR A 472 -14.70 10.42 -41.33
C TYR A 472 -15.30 9.95 -42.65
N ARG A 473 -15.16 8.66 -42.93
CA ARG A 473 -15.80 7.97 -44.04
C ARG A 473 -16.28 6.59 -43.60
N ILE A 474 -17.51 6.25 -43.98
CA ILE A 474 -18.11 4.94 -43.76
C ILE A 474 -17.99 4.16 -45.08
N GLY A 475 -17.21 3.09 -45.10
CA GLY A 475 -16.92 2.28 -46.30
C GLY A 475 -16.37 3.11 -47.46
N GLU A 476 -16.91 2.89 -48.66
CA GLU A 476 -16.61 3.68 -49.87
C GLU A 476 -17.48 4.95 -50.00
N GLY A 477 -18.16 5.35 -48.92
CA GLY A 477 -19.06 6.51 -48.90
C GLY A 477 -18.36 7.86 -49.09
N ALA A 478 -19.16 8.93 -49.15
CA ALA A 478 -18.63 10.28 -49.14
C ALA A 478 -17.92 10.60 -47.80
N GLU A 479 -16.90 11.46 -47.85
CA GLU A 479 -16.33 12.06 -46.64
C GLU A 479 -17.38 12.90 -45.92
N GLN A 480 -17.44 12.74 -44.61
CA GLN A 480 -18.27 13.50 -43.68
C GLN A 480 -17.38 14.36 -42.77
N ALA A 481 -17.94 15.44 -42.25
CA ALA A 481 -17.31 16.30 -41.25
C ALA A 481 -18.21 16.40 -40.02
N ALA A 482 -17.63 16.19 -38.84
CA ALA A 482 -18.28 16.36 -37.55
C ALA A 482 -17.58 17.49 -36.77
N ALA A 483 -18.38 18.31 -36.09
CA ALA A 483 -17.86 19.24 -35.10
C ALA A 483 -17.29 18.46 -33.91
N THR A 484 -16.17 18.93 -33.35
CA THR A 484 -15.64 18.42 -32.09
C THR A 484 -16.02 19.34 -30.94
N ARG A 485 -15.90 18.82 -29.71
CA ARG A 485 -15.92 19.59 -28.46
C ARG A 485 -14.70 19.23 -27.64
N GLU A 486 -14.31 20.13 -26.75
CA GLU A 486 -13.33 19.83 -25.72
C GLU A 486 -13.91 18.80 -24.74
N TRP A 487 -13.08 17.97 -24.14
CA TRP A 487 -13.48 17.12 -23.03
C TRP A 487 -13.20 17.85 -21.72
N GLU A 488 -14.26 18.23 -21.03
CA GLU A 488 -14.25 19.01 -19.78
C GLU A 488 -13.83 18.18 -18.54
N GLY A 489 -13.20 17.01 -18.75
CA GLY A 489 -12.80 16.08 -17.69
C GLY A 489 -13.89 15.06 -17.33
N GLY A 490 -13.50 14.09 -16.51
CA GLY A 490 -14.39 13.05 -16.02
C GLY A 490 -14.94 13.32 -14.61
N GLU A 491 -16.00 12.62 -14.24
CA GLU A 491 -16.77 12.82 -13.01
C GLU A 491 -15.96 12.55 -11.72
N ARG A 492 -14.87 11.76 -11.80
CA ARG A 492 -14.16 11.25 -10.62
C ARG A 492 -12.90 12.06 -10.28
N PHE A 493 -12.14 12.48 -11.28
CA PHE A 493 -10.88 13.21 -11.09
C PHE A 493 -10.80 14.57 -11.81
N GLY A 494 -11.77 14.89 -12.68
CA GLY A 494 -11.81 16.13 -13.46
C GLY A 494 -10.87 16.11 -14.67
N VAL A 495 -10.42 17.29 -15.10
CA VAL A 495 -9.26 17.45 -16.02
C VAL A 495 -8.00 17.59 -15.18
N THR A 496 -7.04 16.72 -15.42
CA THR A 496 -5.67 16.84 -14.89
C THR A 496 -4.79 17.57 -15.90
N GLY A 497 -4.88 18.90 -15.92
CA GLY A 497 -4.01 19.80 -16.69
C GLY A 497 -4.19 19.76 -18.22
N ASP A 498 -4.40 20.91 -18.83
CA ASP A 498 -4.76 21.02 -20.26
C ASP A 498 -4.28 22.34 -20.87
N VAL A 499 -3.03 22.74 -20.62
CA VAL A 499 -2.55 24.10 -20.83
C VAL A 499 -2.19 24.38 -22.29
N TYR A 500 -1.48 23.48 -22.96
CA TYR A 500 -1.02 23.64 -24.35
C TYR A 500 -1.62 22.59 -25.30
N TYR A 501 -2.10 21.49 -24.74
CA TYR A 501 -2.83 20.41 -25.37
C TYR A 501 -4.19 20.20 -24.69
N ARG A 502 -5.06 19.41 -25.33
CA ARG A 502 -6.40 19.10 -24.84
C ARG A 502 -6.97 17.89 -25.57
N PHE A 503 -7.74 17.08 -24.86
CA PHE A 503 -8.58 16.08 -25.50
C PHE A 503 -9.79 16.76 -26.17
N VAL A 504 -9.98 16.50 -27.46
CA VAL A 504 -11.19 16.90 -28.20
C VAL A 504 -11.89 15.66 -28.76
N ARG A 505 -13.23 15.66 -28.66
CA ARG A 505 -14.08 14.54 -29.04
C ARG A 505 -15.07 14.94 -30.14
N GLY A 506 -15.21 14.08 -31.14
CA GLY A 506 -16.27 14.14 -32.16
C GLY A 506 -17.12 12.88 -32.13
N ALA A 507 -18.26 12.89 -32.82
CA ALA A 507 -19.12 11.71 -32.95
C ALA A 507 -19.29 11.31 -34.43
N VAL A 508 -19.10 10.03 -34.72
CA VAL A 508 -19.52 9.39 -35.97
C VAL A 508 -20.98 8.96 -35.81
N THR A 509 -21.80 9.22 -36.82
CA THR A 509 -23.23 8.87 -36.83
C THR A 509 -23.62 8.21 -38.14
N GLY A 510 -24.56 7.26 -38.09
CA GLY A 510 -25.14 6.57 -39.23
C GLY A 510 -24.32 5.38 -39.75
N ALA A 511 -23.37 4.86 -38.96
CA ALA A 511 -22.68 3.61 -39.29
C ALA A 511 -23.52 2.39 -38.85
N ARG A 512 -23.28 1.23 -39.47
CA ARG A 512 -24.02 -0.02 -39.18
C ARG A 512 -23.06 -1.18 -38.95
N PRO A 513 -23.50 -2.26 -38.26
CA PRO A 513 -22.71 -3.47 -38.09
C PRO A 513 -22.07 -3.97 -39.39
N GLY A 514 -20.77 -4.21 -39.36
CA GLY A 514 -19.94 -4.60 -40.50
C GLY A 514 -19.36 -3.44 -41.33
N ASP A 515 -19.83 -2.20 -41.16
CA ASP A 515 -19.22 -1.05 -41.83
C ASP A 515 -17.80 -0.80 -41.27
N ARG A 516 -16.86 -0.47 -42.17
CA ARG A 516 -15.52 0.01 -41.80
C ARG A 516 -15.54 1.54 -41.79
N VAL A 517 -15.18 2.17 -40.68
CA VAL A 517 -15.13 3.63 -40.57
C VAL A 517 -13.68 4.07 -40.46
N THR A 518 -13.26 4.97 -41.35
CA THR A 518 -11.94 5.62 -41.30
C THR A 518 -12.09 7.04 -40.78
N VAL A 519 -11.32 7.43 -39.77
CA VAL A 519 -11.41 8.73 -39.08
C VAL A 519 -10.04 9.43 -39.08
N TRP A 520 -10.03 10.76 -39.23
CA TRP A 520 -8.87 11.63 -39.05
C TRP A 520 -9.32 13.04 -38.60
N PHE A 521 -8.38 13.85 -38.11
CA PHE A 521 -8.64 15.19 -37.61
C PHE A 521 -7.95 16.24 -38.46
N THR A 522 -8.54 17.44 -38.50
CA THR A 522 -8.07 18.58 -39.30
C THR A 522 -8.24 19.88 -38.53
N ALA A 523 -7.25 20.77 -38.59
CA ALA A 523 -7.31 22.12 -38.03
C ALA A 523 -6.42 23.07 -38.83
N GLY A 524 -7.01 24.04 -39.52
CA GLY A 524 -6.30 24.83 -40.53
C GLY A 524 -5.68 23.92 -41.61
N ASP A 525 -4.37 24.07 -41.85
CA ASP A 525 -3.59 23.21 -42.75
C ASP A 525 -3.08 21.91 -42.08
N ALA A 526 -3.20 21.78 -40.75
CA ALA A 526 -2.76 20.60 -40.02
C ALA A 526 -3.77 19.45 -40.18
N ARG A 527 -3.24 18.23 -40.34
CA ARG A 527 -4.01 17.00 -40.48
C ARG A 527 -3.32 15.87 -39.72
N SER A 528 -4.09 15.08 -38.96
CA SER A 528 -3.61 13.84 -38.35
C SER A 528 -3.49 12.72 -39.39
N ASP A 529 -2.76 11.66 -39.03
CA ASP A 529 -2.95 10.36 -39.67
C ASP A 529 -4.41 9.88 -39.53
N ALA A 530 -4.77 8.89 -40.34
CA ALA A 530 -6.09 8.28 -40.32
C ALA A 530 -6.02 6.86 -39.74
N PHE A 531 -6.95 6.52 -38.85
CA PHE A 531 -7.13 5.15 -38.38
C PHE A 531 -8.49 4.60 -38.83
N THR A 532 -8.66 3.27 -38.80
CA THR A 532 -9.90 2.61 -39.22
C THR A 532 -10.36 1.62 -38.16
N TYR A 533 -11.63 1.71 -37.79
CA TYR A 533 -12.31 0.73 -36.95
C TYR A 533 -13.41 0.01 -37.74
N THR A 534 -13.87 -1.13 -37.23
CA THR A 534 -15.04 -1.85 -37.76
C THR A 534 -16.19 -1.75 -36.75
N VAL A 535 -17.41 -1.49 -37.21
CA VAL A 535 -18.59 -1.50 -36.33
C VAL A 535 -19.01 -2.95 -36.06
N ALA A 536 -19.04 -3.34 -34.79
CA ALA A 536 -19.53 -4.64 -34.34
C ALA A 536 -21.07 -4.72 -34.46
N ALA A 537 -21.64 -5.89 -34.20
CA ALA A 537 -23.08 -6.01 -34.02
C ALA A 537 -23.46 -5.53 -32.61
N ASP A 538 -24.03 -4.33 -32.53
CA ASP A 538 -24.69 -3.79 -31.34
C ASP A 538 -26.10 -4.37 -31.24
N SER A 539 -26.50 -4.89 -30.07
CA SER A 539 -27.88 -5.33 -29.82
C SER A 539 -28.77 -4.24 -29.20
N GLY A 540 -28.20 -3.08 -28.87
CA GLY A 540 -28.82 -2.02 -28.07
C GLY A 540 -28.91 -2.39 -26.58
N ALA A 541 -28.09 -3.33 -26.11
CA ALA A 541 -28.12 -3.80 -24.74
C ALA A 541 -27.60 -2.74 -23.75
N PRO A 542 -28.23 -2.58 -22.58
CA PRO A 542 -27.74 -1.65 -21.55
C PRO A 542 -26.50 -2.14 -20.80
N VAL A 543 -26.15 -3.43 -20.90
CA VAL A 543 -25.08 -4.08 -20.13
C VAL A 543 -24.09 -4.79 -21.05
N LEU A 544 -22.79 -4.68 -20.75
CA LEU A 544 -21.74 -5.51 -21.35
C LEU A 544 -21.22 -6.50 -20.31
N VAL A 545 -21.12 -7.78 -20.67
CA VAL A 545 -20.35 -8.76 -19.91
C VAL A 545 -18.94 -8.84 -20.48
N VAL A 546 -17.96 -8.33 -19.73
CA VAL A 546 -16.54 -8.49 -20.04
C VAL A 546 -16.08 -9.80 -19.39
N ALA A 547 -15.96 -10.83 -20.22
CA ALA A 547 -15.48 -12.15 -19.82
C ALA A 547 -13.94 -12.13 -19.86
N ALA A 548 -13.34 -11.96 -18.69
CA ALA A 548 -11.89 -11.92 -18.48
C ALA A 548 -11.36 -13.27 -17.97
N GLU A 549 -11.75 -14.36 -18.64
CA GLU A 549 -11.20 -15.71 -18.43
C GLU A 549 -10.09 -15.98 -19.48
N ASP A 550 -8.84 -16.24 -19.07
CA ASP A 550 -7.66 -16.54 -19.87
C ASP A 550 -7.56 -18.05 -20.18
N TYR A 551 -8.60 -18.59 -20.81
CA TYR A 551 -8.75 -20.04 -21.03
C TYR A 551 -7.75 -20.61 -22.06
N THR A 552 -7.15 -19.80 -22.94
CA THR A 552 -6.03 -20.24 -23.79
C THR A 552 -4.64 -20.10 -23.13
N GLY A 553 -4.54 -19.41 -21.99
CA GLY A 553 -3.29 -18.96 -21.37
C GLY A 553 -2.43 -20.03 -20.69
N SER A 554 -1.42 -19.56 -19.97
CA SER A 554 -0.58 -20.37 -19.06
C SER A 554 -0.99 -20.21 -17.59
N ALA A 555 -2.01 -19.39 -17.35
CA ALA A 555 -2.60 -19.13 -16.05
C ALA A 555 -4.10 -18.86 -16.28
N PRO A 556 -5.01 -19.53 -15.57
CA PRO A 556 -4.75 -20.49 -14.49
C PRO A 556 -4.25 -21.87 -15.00
N ILE A 557 -3.86 -22.75 -14.07
CA ILE A 557 -3.36 -24.11 -14.35
C ILE A 557 -4.52 -25.11 -14.62
N TYR A 558 -5.75 -24.61 -14.76
CA TYR A 558 -6.95 -25.43 -14.94
C TYR A 558 -7.07 -25.99 -16.36
N ALA A 559 -8.04 -26.89 -16.56
CA ALA A 559 -8.23 -27.56 -17.85
C ALA A 559 -8.61 -26.54 -18.94
N LYS A 560 -7.80 -26.46 -20.00
CA LYS A 560 -8.07 -25.57 -21.14
C LYS A 560 -9.41 -25.89 -21.80
N THR A 561 -10.25 -24.87 -21.95
CA THR A 561 -11.55 -24.91 -22.61
C THR A 561 -11.49 -24.22 -23.98
N ASP A 562 -12.52 -24.43 -24.81
CA ASP A 562 -12.66 -23.75 -26.11
C ASP A 562 -13.31 -22.34 -26.00
N GLY A 563 -13.49 -21.83 -24.78
CA GLY A 563 -14.18 -20.57 -24.47
C GLY A 563 -14.37 -20.34 -22.97
N PRO A 564 -14.92 -19.18 -22.54
CA PRO A 564 -15.15 -18.86 -21.13
C PRO A 564 -16.08 -19.87 -20.45
N THR A 565 -15.68 -20.36 -19.28
CA THR A 565 -16.36 -21.44 -18.54
C THR A 565 -17.65 -20.95 -17.88
N TYR A 566 -17.65 -19.72 -17.35
CA TYR A 566 -18.73 -19.25 -16.47
C TYR A 566 -19.69 -18.24 -17.12
N LEU A 567 -19.36 -17.74 -18.32
CA LEU A 567 -20.15 -16.75 -19.07
C LEU A 567 -21.66 -17.06 -19.10
N GLN A 568 -22.03 -18.33 -19.34
CA GLN A 568 -23.44 -18.72 -19.45
C GLN A 568 -24.22 -18.49 -18.14
N ALA A 569 -23.58 -18.59 -16.97
CA ALA A 569 -24.22 -18.32 -15.69
C ALA A 569 -24.62 -16.83 -15.53
N TYR A 570 -23.77 -15.91 -16.02
CA TYR A 570 -24.07 -14.48 -16.07
C TYR A 570 -25.18 -14.18 -17.08
N LEU A 571 -25.10 -14.73 -18.30
CA LEU A 571 -26.10 -14.53 -19.35
C LEU A 571 -27.50 -15.07 -18.97
N ASP A 572 -27.58 -16.21 -18.30
CA ASP A 572 -28.86 -16.75 -17.82
C ASP A 572 -29.41 -15.94 -16.64
N ALA A 573 -28.56 -15.46 -15.73
CA ALA A 573 -28.97 -14.58 -14.63
C ALA A 573 -29.50 -13.22 -15.15
N LEU A 574 -28.87 -12.64 -16.17
CA LEU A 574 -29.33 -11.43 -16.85
C LEU A 574 -30.68 -11.64 -17.55
N ARG A 575 -30.79 -12.73 -18.34
CA ARG A 575 -32.03 -13.11 -19.04
C ARG A 575 -33.20 -13.35 -18.09
N ALA A 576 -32.95 -13.94 -16.92
CA ALA A 576 -33.96 -14.15 -15.87
C ALA A 576 -34.49 -12.85 -15.25
N ASN A 577 -33.77 -11.73 -15.39
CA ASN A 577 -34.20 -10.39 -14.98
C ASN A 577 -34.70 -9.53 -16.17
N GLU A 578 -34.88 -10.12 -17.36
CA GLU A 578 -35.25 -9.42 -18.60
C GLU A 578 -34.22 -8.35 -19.05
N ILE A 579 -32.96 -8.48 -18.61
CA ILE A 579 -31.86 -7.57 -18.96
C ILE A 579 -31.12 -8.13 -20.17
N ALA A 580 -31.11 -7.37 -21.28
CA ALA A 580 -30.28 -7.67 -22.44
C ALA A 580 -28.81 -7.34 -22.13
N ALA A 581 -27.89 -8.15 -22.66
CA ALA A 581 -26.45 -7.91 -22.55
C ALA A 581 -25.71 -8.42 -23.79
N ASP A 582 -24.65 -7.70 -24.15
CA ASP A 582 -23.63 -8.16 -25.11
C ASP A 582 -22.43 -8.74 -24.35
N VAL A 583 -21.48 -9.34 -25.09
CA VAL A 583 -20.29 -9.97 -24.53
C VAL A 583 -19.02 -9.42 -25.18
N TYR A 584 -18.02 -9.12 -24.35
CA TYR A 584 -16.64 -8.92 -24.76
C TYR A 584 -15.78 -10.01 -24.14
N ASP A 585 -15.40 -10.99 -24.94
CA ASP A 585 -14.49 -12.08 -24.55
C ASP A 585 -13.03 -11.60 -24.72
N VAL A 586 -12.34 -11.39 -23.60
CA VAL A 586 -11.02 -10.75 -23.56
C VAL A 586 -9.94 -11.63 -24.20
N ASP A 587 -9.98 -12.94 -23.99
CA ASP A 587 -8.98 -13.87 -24.53
C ASP A 587 -9.23 -14.14 -26.02
N ALA A 588 -10.49 -14.26 -26.46
CA ALA A 588 -10.83 -14.30 -27.89
C ALA A 588 -10.41 -13.03 -28.66
N HIS A 589 -10.32 -11.87 -27.99
CA HIS A 589 -9.76 -10.64 -28.55
C HIS A 589 -8.22 -10.54 -28.44
N GLY A 590 -7.55 -11.62 -28.03
CA GLY A 590 -6.10 -11.73 -27.93
C GLY A 590 -5.54 -11.09 -26.66
N ARG A 591 -6.22 -11.29 -25.52
CA ARG A 591 -5.93 -10.68 -24.20
C ARG A 591 -5.88 -9.15 -24.26
N LYS A 592 -6.85 -8.53 -24.91
CA LYS A 592 -6.92 -7.07 -25.04
C LYS A 592 -8.08 -6.51 -24.24
N ALA A 593 -7.83 -5.42 -23.51
CA ALA A 593 -8.88 -4.69 -22.83
C ALA A 593 -9.87 -4.07 -23.85
N PRO A 594 -11.19 -4.07 -23.55
CA PRO A 594 -12.18 -3.34 -24.35
C PRO A 594 -11.90 -1.84 -24.30
N HIS A 595 -11.84 -1.17 -25.46
CA HIS A 595 -11.50 0.25 -25.50
C HIS A 595 -12.57 1.11 -24.78
N PRO A 596 -12.19 2.07 -23.92
CA PRO A 596 -13.15 2.90 -23.16
C PRO A 596 -14.19 3.58 -24.04
N LEU A 597 -13.77 4.25 -25.10
CA LEU A 597 -14.67 4.94 -26.03
C LEU A 597 -15.22 4.02 -27.13
N GLY A 598 -14.47 2.99 -27.54
CA GLY A 598 -14.84 2.15 -28.68
C GLY A 598 -15.85 1.05 -28.30
N VAL A 599 -15.79 0.61 -27.05
CA VAL A 599 -16.56 -0.54 -26.53
C VAL A 599 -17.34 -0.12 -25.28
N LEU A 600 -16.67 0.27 -24.20
CA LEU A 600 -17.29 0.40 -22.88
C LEU A 600 -18.35 1.51 -22.81
N SER A 601 -18.10 2.67 -23.41
CA SER A 601 -18.99 3.85 -23.34
C SER A 601 -20.36 3.68 -24.01
N HIS A 602 -20.58 2.59 -24.75
CA HIS A 602 -21.90 2.26 -25.33
C HIS A 602 -22.84 1.63 -24.28
N TYR A 603 -22.30 1.17 -23.15
CA TYR A 603 -23.04 0.44 -22.13
C TYR A 603 -23.21 1.27 -20.86
N ARG A 604 -24.39 1.15 -20.25
CA ARG A 604 -24.73 1.85 -18.99
C ARG A 604 -24.08 1.17 -17.77
N ALA A 605 -23.87 -0.14 -17.84
CA ALA A 605 -23.08 -0.87 -16.86
C ALA A 605 -22.24 -1.98 -17.52
N VAL A 606 -21.15 -2.33 -16.87
CA VAL A 606 -20.26 -3.43 -17.23
C VAL A 606 -20.25 -4.44 -16.09
N ILE A 607 -20.45 -5.71 -16.42
CA ILE A 607 -20.11 -6.83 -15.53
C ILE A 607 -18.75 -7.33 -16.00
N TRP A 608 -17.72 -7.00 -15.23
CA TRP A 608 -16.38 -7.55 -15.43
C TRP A 608 -16.23 -8.74 -14.49
N TYR A 609 -16.07 -9.93 -15.07
CA TYR A 609 -15.85 -11.14 -14.27
C TYR A 609 -14.60 -11.89 -14.74
N THR A 610 -13.84 -12.42 -13.79
CA THR A 610 -12.59 -13.17 -14.04
C THR A 610 -12.73 -14.68 -13.85
N GLY A 611 -13.88 -15.15 -13.36
CA GLY A 611 -14.09 -16.57 -13.09
C GLY A 611 -13.11 -17.09 -12.03
N ASP A 612 -12.40 -18.15 -12.37
CA ASP A 612 -11.36 -18.75 -11.52
C ASP A 612 -9.99 -18.05 -11.62
N ASP A 613 -9.86 -17.04 -12.49
CA ASP A 613 -8.58 -16.40 -12.76
C ASP A 613 -8.15 -15.47 -11.64
N PHE A 614 -6.84 -15.48 -11.44
CA PHE A 614 -6.12 -14.50 -10.64
C PHE A 614 -5.91 -13.23 -11.47
N ALA A 615 -5.10 -13.35 -12.52
CA ALA A 615 -4.89 -12.41 -13.61
C ALA A 615 -4.22 -13.16 -14.77
N PRO A 616 -4.34 -12.68 -16.02
CA PRO A 616 -3.50 -13.15 -17.13
C PRO A 616 -2.01 -13.01 -16.77
N ARG A 617 -1.22 -14.07 -16.96
CA ARG A 617 0.25 -14.05 -16.75
C ARG A 617 1.00 -14.10 -18.07
N ALA A 618 2.15 -13.44 -18.13
CA ALA A 618 3.07 -13.59 -19.24
C ALA A 618 3.55 -15.05 -19.32
N ALA A 619 3.65 -15.60 -20.54
CA ALA A 619 4.14 -16.96 -20.73
C ALA A 619 5.62 -17.03 -20.34
N ASP A 620 5.90 -17.70 -19.21
CA ASP A 620 7.19 -17.83 -18.49
C ASP A 620 7.57 -16.77 -17.44
N GLY A 621 6.65 -15.87 -17.05
CA GLY A 621 6.86 -14.95 -15.93
C GLY A 621 6.78 -15.61 -14.53
N PRO A 622 7.52 -15.13 -13.51
CA PRO A 622 7.48 -15.67 -12.15
C PRO A 622 6.14 -15.39 -11.43
N PRO A 623 5.82 -16.09 -10.31
CA PRO A 623 4.49 -16.09 -9.70
C PRO A 623 3.92 -14.72 -9.28
N SER A 624 4.78 -13.74 -9.01
CA SER A 624 4.46 -12.35 -8.63
C SER A 624 4.22 -11.41 -9.82
N THR A 625 4.21 -11.92 -11.05
CA THR A 625 4.03 -11.11 -12.27
C THR A 625 2.70 -11.34 -12.97
N VAL A 626 2.20 -10.30 -13.66
CA VAL A 626 1.05 -10.34 -14.57
C VAL A 626 1.45 -9.90 -15.97
N ALA A 627 0.63 -10.25 -16.96
CA ALA A 627 0.72 -9.66 -18.29
C ALA A 627 0.21 -8.21 -18.26
N ARG A 628 0.81 -7.34 -19.07
CA ARG A 628 0.41 -5.93 -19.28
C ARG A 628 -1.08 -5.74 -19.53
N SER A 629 -1.73 -6.70 -20.17
CA SER A 629 -3.19 -6.72 -20.40
C SER A 629 -4.04 -6.54 -19.13
N THR A 630 -3.49 -6.88 -17.96
CA THR A 630 -4.13 -6.64 -16.65
C THR A 630 -4.16 -5.15 -16.33
N HIS A 631 -3.03 -4.44 -16.52
CA HIS A 631 -2.95 -3.00 -16.37
C HIS A 631 -3.71 -2.25 -17.49
N ASP A 632 -3.68 -2.75 -18.73
CA ASP A 632 -4.51 -2.19 -19.82
C ASP A 632 -6.02 -2.29 -19.48
N MET A 633 -6.46 -3.36 -18.81
CA MET A 633 -7.85 -3.52 -18.32
C MET A 633 -8.16 -2.55 -17.19
N GLU A 634 -7.25 -2.40 -16.23
CA GLU A 634 -7.33 -1.41 -15.15
C GLU A 634 -7.55 -0.01 -15.72
N LEU A 635 -6.68 0.47 -16.60
CA LEU A 635 -6.80 1.78 -17.25
C LEU A 635 -8.10 1.93 -18.05
N ALA A 636 -8.55 0.86 -18.72
CA ALA A 636 -9.79 0.90 -19.49
C ALA A 636 -11.03 1.06 -18.57
N ILE A 637 -11.06 0.33 -17.45
CA ILE A 637 -12.12 0.43 -16.44
C ILE A 637 -12.05 1.77 -15.70
N ARG A 638 -10.86 2.28 -15.37
CA ARG A 638 -10.65 3.65 -14.83
C ARG A 638 -11.26 4.69 -15.76
N ALA A 639 -10.91 4.67 -17.04
CA ALA A 639 -11.45 5.61 -18.03
C ALA A 639 -12.98 5.51 -18.14
N TYR A 640 -13.55 4.30 -18.19
CA TYR A 640 -15.02 4.11 -18.24
C TYR A 640 -15.74 4.64 -16.99
N LEU A 641 -15.21 4.37 -15.80
CA LEU A 641 -15.75 4.88 -14.54
C LEU A 641 -15.64 6.40 -14.42
N ASN A 642 -14.59 7.01 -14.99
CA ASN A 642 -14.42 8.46 -15.02
C ASN A 642 -15.46 9.15 -15.95
N GLU A 643 -16.04 8.43 -16.91
CA GLU A 643 -17.13 8.92 -17.78
C GLU A 643 -18.54 8.64 -17.20
N GLY A 644 -18.63 8.34 -15.90
CA GLY A 644 -19.90 8.01 -15.23
C GLY A 644 -20.40 6.59 -15.52
N GLY A 645 -19.54 5.71 -16.07
CA GLY A 645 -19.82 4.28 -16.21
C GLY A 645 -20.09 3.59 -14.87
N LYS A 646 -20.65 2.38 -14.90
CA LYS A 646 -21.02 1.61 -13.70
C LYS A 646 -20.47 0.19 -13.79
N VAL A 647 -19.81 -0.32 -12.75
CA VAL A 647 -19.10 -1.62 -12.85
C VAL A 647 -19.46 -2.56 -11.70
N LEU A 648 -19.85 -3.78 -12.04
CA LEU A 648 -19.80 -4.94 -11.15
C LEU A 648 -18.52 -5.72 -11.46
N TYR A 649 -17.58 -5.76 -10.51
CA TYR A 649 -16.38 -6.59 -10.56
C TYR A 649 -16.56 -7.81 -9.64
N THR A 650 -16.39 -9.02 -10.18
CA THR A 650 -16.74 -10.29 -9.52
C THR A 650 -15.87 -11.44 -10.06
N GLY A 651 -15.78 -12.53 -9.31
CA GLY A 651 -14.90 -13.67 -9.63
C GLY A 651 -14.23 -14.20 -8.37
N LYS A 652 -13.56 -15.35 -8.48
CA LYS A 652 -12.95 -16.04 -7.35
C LYS A 652 -11.88 -15.22 -6.64
N TYR A 653 -11.05 -14.50 -7.41
CA TYR A 653 -9.94 -13.68 -6.92
C TYR A 653 -10.09 -12.19 -7.28
N ALA A 654 -11.33 -11.71 -7.50
CA ALA A 654 -11.59 -10.33 -7.90
C ALA A 654 -10.89 -9.31 -6.97
N GLY A 655 -10.03 -8.49 -7.56
CA GLY A 655 -9.21 -7.47 -6.91
C GLY A 655 -7.84 -7.94 -6.38
N PHE A 656 -7.64 -9.25 -6.15
CA PHE A 656 -6.44 -9.73 -5.45
C PHE A 656 -5.07 -9.34 -6.06
N PRO A 657 -4.86 -9.29 -7.40
CA PRO A 657 -3.58 -8.89 -7.99
C PRO A 657 -3.16 -7.45 -7.68
N TYR A 658 -4.13 -6.54 -7.60
CA TYR A 658 -3.92 -5.13 -7.31
C TYR A 658 -3.54 -4.92 -5.84
N PHE A 659 -4.24 -5.62 -4.92
CA PHE A 659 -3.91 -5.59 -3.50
C PHE A 659 -2.54 -6.20 -3.18
N GLN A 660 -2.12 -7.21 -3.92
CA GLN A 660 -0.79 -7.80 -3.78
C GLN A 660 0.31 -7.03 -4.50
N GLY A 661 -0.03 -5.97 -5.25
CA GLY A 661 0.91 -5.18 -6.02
C GLY A 661 1.77 -6.04 -6.96
N TYR A 662 1.13 -6.87 -7.79
CA TYR A 662 1.86 -7.72 -8.75
C TYR A 662 2.55 -6.87 -9.83
N LEU A 663 3.69 -7.34 -10.32
CA LEU A 663 4.54 -6.62 -11.26
C LEU A 663 4.16 -6.89 -12.72
N PHE A 664 4.32 -5.90 -13.59
CA PHE A 664 4.13 -6.02 -15.04
C PHE A 664 5.23 -5.27 -15.81
N ASP A 665 5.37 -5.55 -17.11
CA ASP A 665 6.29 -4.84 -18.01
C ASP A 665 5.57 -3.67 -18.70
N ASP A 666 6.02 -2.43 -18.50
CA ASP A 666 5.52 -1.25 -19.24
C ASP A 666 6.17 -1.07 -20.62
N HIS A 667 7.13 -1.91 -21.00
CA HIS A 667 7.58 -1.97 -22.39
C HIS A 667 6.68 -2.88 -23.25
N ALA A 668 6.75 -2.70 -24.57
CA ALA A 668 5.91 -3.44 -25.51
C ALA A 668 6.51 -4.82 -25.84
N GLY A 669 6.34 -5.78 -24.92
CA GLY A 669 6.69 -7.19 -25.14
C GLY A 669 8.09 -7.60 -24.67
N GLY A 670 8.61 -6.94 -23.65
CA GLY A 670 9.69 -7.48 -22.83
C GLY A 670 9.16 -8.51 -21.82
N LYS A 671 9.93 -8.72 -20.77
CA LYS A 671 9.56 -9.57 -19.62
C LYS A 671 9.93 -8.80 -18.36
N CYS A 672 8.98 -8.66 -17.44
CA CYS A 672 9.34 -8.24 -16.10
C CYS A 672 9.97 -9.43 -15.36
N ASN A 673 11.23 -9.31 -14.97
CA ASN A 673 11.93 -10.28 -14.13
C ASN A 673 12.53 -9.58 -12.89
N PRO A 674 11.83 -9.58 -11.74
CA PRO A 674 12.33 -8.93 -10.52
C PRO A 674 13.63 -9.55 -9.97
N GLU A 675 13.98 -10.77 -10.39
CA GLU A 675 15.24 -11.43 -9.99
C GLU A 675 16.44 -11.03 -10.86
N ALA A 676 16.24 -10.33 -11.98
CA ALA A 676 17.31 -9.86 -12.86
C ALA A 676 17.87 -8.52 -12.38
N SER A 677 19.04 -8.55 -11.73
CA SER A 677 19.73 -7.34 -11.28
C SER A 677 20.07 -6.40 -12.46
N GLY A 678 19.34 -5.29 -12.57
CA GLY A 678 19.57 -4.24 -13.57
C GLY A 678 18.58 -4.17 -14.74
N GLU A 679 17.47 -4.90 -14.72
CA GLU A 679 16.39 -4.72 -15.70
C GLU A 679 15.44 -3.58 -15.28
N THR A 680 15.56 -2.43 -15.96
CA THR A 680 14.59 -1.33 -15.89
C THR A 680 13.34 -1.67 -16.73
N GLY A 681 12.14 -1.64 -16.14
CA GLY A 681 10.89 -1.86 -16.88
C GLY A 681 9.75 -2.57 -16.14
N CYS A 682 10.03 -3.15 -14.96
CA CYS A 682 8.97 -3.66 -14.07
C CYS A 682 8.25 -2.51 -13.36
N GLU A 683 6.95 -2.35 -13.59
CA GLU A 683 6.05 -1.50 -12.80
C GLU A 683 5.14 -2.34 -11.88
N GLN A 684 4.64 -1.74 -10.81
CA GLN A 684 3.72 -2.37 -9.87
C GLN A 684 2.27 -2.02 -10.20
N LEU A 685 1.35 -2.99 -10.16
CA LEU A 685 -0.08 -2.70 -10.09
C LEU A 685 -0.39 -1.97 -8.78
N SER A 686 -1.06 -0.81 -8.85
CA SER A 686 -1.38 -0.05 -7.63
C SER A 686 -2.68 -0.52 -6.96
N ASN A 687 -2.65 -0.59 -5.62
CA ASN A 687 -3.83 -0.82 -4.79
C ASN A 687 -4.82 0.37 -4.87
N ASP A 688 -4.38 1.56 -5.32
CA ASP A 688 -5.21 2.73 -5.66
C ASP A 688 -6.44 2.35 -6.49
N PHE A 689 -6.30 1.37 -7.37
CA PHE A 689 -7.39 0.92 -8.20
C PHE A 689 -8.54 0.34 -7.36
N LEU A 690 -8.23 -0.49 -6.36
CA LEU A 690 -9.27 -1.00 -5.45
C LEU A 690 -9.78 0.09 -4.52
N GLN A 691 -8.85 0.87 -3.96
CA GLN A 691 -9.12 1.87 -2.94
C GLN A 691 -9.97 3.02 -3.49
N TYR A 692 -9.48 3.71 -4.52
CA TYR A 692 -10.12 4.89 -5.08
C TYR A 692 -11.25 4.56 -6.07
N TRP A 693 -11.20 3.42 -6.78
CA TRP A 693 -12.20 3.09 -7.82
C TRP A 693 -13.27 2.09 -7.36
N PHE A 694 -12.92 1.12 -6.50
CA PHE A 694 -13.87 0.14 -5.95
C PHE A 694 -14.20 0.33 -4.47
N GLY A 695 -13.57 1.28 -3.79
CA GLY A 695 -13.84 1.57 -2.39
C GLY A 695 -13.30 0.53 -1.42
N ALA A 696 -12.37 -0.34 -1.83
CA ALA A 696 -11.79 -1.39 -1.00
C ALA A 696 -10.32 -1.08 -0.67
N TYR A 697 -10.06 -0.75 0.59
CA TYR A 697 -8.73 -0.37 1.10
C TYR A 697 -7.79 -1.57 1.24
N SER A 698 -8.31 -2.70 1.73
CA SER A 698 -7.55 -3.94 1.89
C SER A 698 -8.35 -5.15 1.43
N TYR A 699 -7.64 -6.23 1.11
CA TYR A 699 -8.20 -7.54 0.75
C TYR A 699 -7.65 -8.63 1.67
N THR A 700 -8.50 -9.53 2.12
CA THR A 700 -8.10 -10.80 2.74
C THR A 700 -9.06 -11.91 2.33
N ARG A 701 -8.59 -13.15 2.22
CA ARG A 701 -9.47 -14.28 1.88
C ARG A 701 -10.15 -14.83 3.12
N SER A 702 -11.41 -15.21 3.04
CA SER A 702 -12.10 -15.91 4.14
C SER A 702 -11.43 -17.24 4.49
N ASN A 703 -10.77 -17.89 3.51
CA ASN A 703 -9.95 -19.09 3.69
C ASN A 703 -8.48 -18.82 4.05
N ASN A 704 -8.09 -17.60 4.42
CA ASN A 704 -6.93 -17.38 5.30
C ASN A 704 -7.25 -17.89 6.72
N ALA A 705 -7.77 -19.12 6.80
CA ALA A 705 -7.54 -19.95 7.96
C ALA A 705 -6.02 -19.96 8.20
N PRO A 706 -5.56 -19.81 9.44
CA PRO A 706 -4.36 -20.51 9.84
C PRO A 706 -4.47 -21.94 9.31
N VAL A 707 -3.35 -22.50 8.90
CA VAL A 707 -3.19 -23.94 8.68
C VAL A 707 -3.98 -24.68 9.75
N ASP A 708 -5.17 -25.17 9.40
CA ASP A 708 -6.03 -25.84 10.37
C ASP A 708 -5.42 -27.23 10.50
N VAL A 709 -4.57 -27.38 11.53
CA VAL A 709 -3.80 -28.58 11.85
C VAL A 709 -4.76 -29.64 12.39
N ALA A 710 -5.69 -30.05 11.53
CA ALA A 710 -6.56 -31.16 11.80
C ALA A 710 -5.71 -32.43 11.74
N ASN A 711 -5.30 -32.96 12.90
CA ASN A 711 -4.88 -34.34 12.97
C ASN A 711 -6.09 -35.23 12.60
N ARG A 712 -6.19 -35.55 11.31
CA ARG A 712 -7.20 -36.48 10.75
C ARG A 712 -6.77 -37.94 10.86
N ALA A 713 -5.58 -38.20 11.39
CA ALA A 713 -5.00 -39.52 11.50
C ALA A 713 -5.36 -40.23 12.81
N GLY A 714 -5.62 -39.50 13.90
CA GLY A 714 -5.89 -40.11 15.20
C GLY A 714 -6.60 -39.22 16.23
N THR A 715 -6.75 -39.73 17.44
CA THR A 715 -7.21 -38.97 18.62
C THR A 715 -6.01 -38.53 19.43
N GLY A 716 -5.52 -37.32 19.20
CA GLY A 716 -4.30 -36.84 19.83
C GLY A 716 -3.48 -35.87 18.96
N GLY A 717 -2.28 -35.52 19.40
CA GLY A 717 -1.33 -34.68 18.68
C GLY A 717 -0.23 -35.44 17.92
N GLY A 718 -0.13 -35.17 16.61
CA GLY A 718 0.88 -35.75 15.72
C GLY A 718 2.11 -34.87 15.48
N TRP A 719 2.89 -35.22 14.46
CA TRP A 719 4.05 -34.45 14.00
C TRP A 719 3.74 -33.63 12.74
N TRP A 720 4.26 -32.40 12.69
CA TRP A 720 4.09 -31.43 11.61
C TRP A 720 5.43 -30.93 11.05
N SER A 721 5.52 -30.82 9.73
CA SER A 721 6.71 -30.35 8.99
C SER A 721 6.99 -28.84 9.06
N GLN A 722 6.14 -28.06 9.72
CA GLN A 722 6.03 -26.60 9.57
C GLN A 722 5.57 -26.15 8.17
N SER A 723 5.34 -24.84 8.03
CA SER A 723 4.78 -24.14 6.86
C SER A 723 5.56 -22.83 6.65
N ALA A 724 6.41 -22.80 5.62
CA ALA A 724 7.19 -21.66 5.17
C ALA A 724 7.84 -21.99 3.80
N ASN A 725 8.37 -20.96 3.15
CA ASN A 725 9.09 -21.08 1.88
C ASN A 725 10.56 -21.45 2.16
N ARG A 726 11.23 -22.09 1.20
CA ARG A 726 12.65 -22.52 1.29
C ARG A 726 12.96 -23.44 2.49
N LEU A 727 12.01 -24.26 2.93
CA LEU A 727 12.21 -25.26 3.98
C LEU A 727 12.97 -26.49 3.47
N ASP A 728 13.69 -27.14 4.38
CA ASP A 728 14.26 -28.49 4.22
C ASP A 728 14.21 -29.22 5.57
N ASN A 729 12.98 -29.47 6.05
CA ASN A 729 12.72 -29.95 7.40
C ASN A 729 12.68 -31.48 7.45
N THR A 730 13.36 -32.10 8.42
CA THR A 730 13.49 -33.56 8.55
C THR A 730 12.99 -34.11 9.88
N LEU A 731 12.48 -35.33 9.88
CA LEU A 731 12.10 -36.11 11.08
C LEU A 731 12.65 -37.52 10.93
N GLY A 732 13.70 -37.86 11.68
CA GLY A 732 14.49 -39.08 11.48
C GLY A 732 14.54 -40.05 12.66
N ARG A 733 14.65 -41.35 12.40
CA ARG A 733 14.81 -42.40 13.40
C ARG A 733 15.63 -43.57 12.85
N THR A 734 16.43 -44.23 13.69
CA THR A 734 17.08 -45.51 13.35
C THR A 734 16.32 -46.70 13.94
N PHE A 735 16.03 -47.69 13.09
CA PHE A 735 15.45 -48.98 13.45
C PHE A 735 16.51 -50.09 13.35
N ASP A 736 16.55 -50.98 14.34
CA ASP A 736 17.33 -52.21 14.26
C ASP A 736 16.46 -53.34 13.67
N LEU A 737 16.69 -53.70 12.42
CA LEU A 737 15.96 -54.77 11.72
C LEU A 737 16.75 -56.10 11.72
N THR A 738 17.81 -56.25 12.52
CA THR A 738 18.66 -57.46 12.51
C THR A 738 17.93 -58.75 12.85
N ALA A 739 16.83 -58.66 13.60
CA ALA A 739 15.96 -59.79 13.98
C ALA A 739 14.61 -59.84 13.23
N ALA A 740 14.33 -58.88 12.33
CA ALA A 740 13.03 -58.75 11.67
C ALA A 740 12.82 -59.81 10.57
N GLN A 741 11.60 -60.32 10.44
CA GLN A 741 11.21 -61.31 9.44
C GLN A 741 10.29 -60.71 8.37
N ALA A 742 10.70 -60.78 7.10
CA ALA A 742 9.93 -60.25 5.99
C ALA A 742 8.53 -60.91 5.85
N PRO A 743 7.47 -60.14 5.51
CA PRO A 743 7.51 -58.75 5.08
C PRO A 743 7.67 -57.76 6.25
N VAL A 744 8.52 -56.74 6.08
CA VAL A 744 8.69 -55.63 7.03
C VAL A 744 8.04 -54.37 6.45
N THR A 745 6.99 -53.86 7.09
CA THR A 745 6.26 -52.67 6.63
C THR A 745 6.43 -51.52 7.61
N PHE A 746 6.90 -50.37 7.13
CA PHE A 746 6.82 -49.10 7.86
C PHE A 746 5.62 -48.31 7.35
N ALA A 747 4.79 -47.79 8.25
CA ALA A 747 3.57 -47.07 7.88
C ALA A 747 3.20 -46.01 8.92
N PHE A 748 2.53 -44.96 8.47
CA PHE A 748 1.97 -43.90 9.30
C PHE A 748 0.75 -43.30 8.62
N ASP A 749 -0.18 -42.77 9.40
CA ASP A 749 -1.34 -42.05 8.90
C ASP A 749 -0.93 -40.59 8.61
N SER A 750 -1.44 -39.99 7.53
CA SER A 750 -0.91 -38.72 7.02
C SER A 750 -1.95 -37.82 6.37
N LEU A 751 -1.70 -36.51 6.44
CA LEU A 751 -2.41 -35.42 5.79
C LEU A 751 -1.38 -34.43 5.23
N TRP A 752 -1.52 -33.98 3.99
CA TRP A 752 -0.63 -32.96 3.41
C TRP A 752 -1.42 -31.92 2.62
N ARG A 753 -0.90 -30.69 2.66
CA ARG A 753 -1.38 -29.52 1.93
C ARG A 753 -0.14 -28.69 1.58
N THR A 754 0.45 -28.99 0.44
CA THR A 754 1.72 -28.41 -0.04
C THR A 754 1.48 -27.74 -1.40
N GLU A 755 2.35 -26.85 -1.86
CA GLU A 755 2.22 -26.35 -3.23
C GLU A 755 2.33 -27.50 -4.24
N ALA A 756 1.31 -27.63 -5.09
CA ALA A 756 1.20 -28.75 -6.02
C ALA A 756 2.29 -28.66 -7.09
N ASP A 757 3.08 -29.73 -7.18
CA ASP A 757 4.22 -29.89 -8.09
C ASP A 757 5.44 -28.96 -7.85
N TYR A 758 5.48 -28.21 -6.73
CA TYR A 758 6.64 -27.42 -6.32
C TYR A 758 7.18 -27.87 -4.95
N ASP A 759 6.30 -27.98 -3.96
CA ASP A 759 6.63 -28.58 -2.66
C ASP A 759 6.55 -30.10 -2.71
N TYR A 760 7.45 -30.77 -1.99
CA TYR A 760 7.43 -32.22 -1.87
C TYR A 760 7.83 -32.75 -0.48
N GLY A 761 7.03 -33.69 0.02
CA GLY A 761 7.36 -34.54 1.17
C GLY A 761 7.87 -35.91 0.74
N TYR A 762 8.99 -36.38 1.30
CA TYR A 762 9.64 -37.66 0.98
C TYR A 762 9.74 -38.56 2.20
N VAL A 763 9.70 -39.87 1.99
CA VAL A 763 10.15 -40.87 2.97
C VAL A 763 11.42 -41.51 2.43
N GLU A 764 12.49 -41.45 3.21
CA GLU A 764 13.83 -41.86 2.80
C GLU A 764 14.41 -42.91 3.76
N ALA A 765 15.12 -43.90 3.22
CA ALA A 765 15.90 -44.85 4.01
C ALA A 765 17.41 -44.74 3.73
N SER A 766 18.21 -45.08 4.74
CA SER A 766 19.68 -45.11 4.71
C SER A 766 20.21 -46.32 5.47
N THR A 767 21.24 -46.96 4.92
CA THR A 767 21.93 -48.13 5.50
C THR A 767 23.38 -47.85 5.90
N ASP A 768 23.87 -46.62 5.69
CA ASP A 768 25.24 -46.20 5.93
C ASP A 768 25.38 -45.15 7.05
N GLY A 769 24.34 -44.99 7.87
CA GLY A 769 24.30 -44.02 8.97
C GLY A 769 23.88 -42.62 8.55
N GLY A 770 23.19 -42.47 7.41
CA GLY A 770 22.68 -41.20 6.91
C GLY A 770 23.61 -40.46 5.96
N ALA A 771 24.66 -41.12 5.43
CA ALA A 771 25.56 -40.54 4.44
C ALA A 771 24.97 -40.59 3.02
N THR A 772 24.16 -41.60 2.72
CA THR A 772 23.31 -41.67 1.52
C THR A 772 21.87 -42.01 1.90
N TRP A 773 20.92 -41.47 1.14
CA TRP A 773 19.48 -41.62 1.35
C TRP A 773 18.79 -42.01 0.06
N GLN A 774 17.78 -42.86 0.14
CA GLN A 774 16.97 -43.31 -0.99
C GLN A 774 15.48 -43.08 -0.70
N ASN A 775 14.82 -42.33 -1.57
CA ASN A 775 13.37 -42.12 -1.54
C ASN A 775 12.64 -43.45 -1.75
N LEU A 776 11.69 -43.76 -0.88
CA LEU A 776 10.90 -44.99 -0.90
C LEU A 776 9.56 -44.76 -1.63
N PRO A 777 9.16 -45.66 -2.55
CA PRO A 777 7.82 -45.61 -3.12
C PRO A 777 6.78 -46.05 -2.09
N ASP A 778 5.68 -45.31 -2.01
CA ASP A 778 4.49 -45.73 -1.28
C ASP A 778 3.79 -46.91 -1.98
N LEU A 779 3.33 -47.89 -1.19
CA LEU A 779 2.70 -49.12 -1.67
C LEU A 779 1.29 -48.92 -2.21
N ASP A 780 0.58 -47.88 -1.76
CA ASP A 780 -0.82 -47.60 -2.09
C ASP A 780 -0.96 -46.55 -3.22
N GLY A 781 0.17 -46.03 -3.74
CA GLY A 781 0.23 -45.16 -4.92
C GLY A 781 -0.09 -43.69 -4.64
N LEU A 782 0.01 -43.24 -3.39
CA LEU A 782 -0.30 -41.88 -2.97
C LEU A 782 0.85 -40.87 -3.22
N MET A 783 2.07 -41.37 -3.46
CA MET A 783 3.25 -40.57 -3.78
C MET A 783 3.58 -40.61 -5.29
N THR A 784 4.00 -39.47 -5.84
CA THR A 784 4.24 -39.30 -7.28
C THR A 784 5.73 -39.20 -7.64
N ASN A 785 6.08 -39.80 -8.77
CA ASN A 785 7.39 -39.64 -9.42
C ASN A 785 7.31 -38.71 -10.66
N THR A 786 6.19 -38.01 -10.85
CA THR A 786 6.03 -36.98 -11.87
C THR A 786 6.78 -35.72 -11.45
N ASN A 787 7.51 -35.10 -12.38
CA ASN A 787 8.36 -33.95 -12.09
C ASN A 787 8.19 -32.86 -13.18
N PRO A 788 7.07 -32.12 -13.18
CA PRO A 788 6.77 -31.18 -14.27
C PRO A 788 7.61 -29.89 -14.17
N ASN A 789 7.97 -29.46 -12.95
CA ASN A 789 8.75 -28.25 -12.69
C ASN A 789 10.25 -28.52 -12.44
N ASN A 790 10.70 -29.76 -12.66
CA ASN A 790 12.08 -30.22 -12.48
C ASN A 790 12.65 -30.11 -11.04
N VAL A 791 11.79 -30.08 -10.02
CA VAL A 791 12.15 -29.99 -8.58
C VAL A 791 11.82 -31.24 -7.75
N ASN A 792 11.03 -32.20 -8.26
CA ASN A 792 10.75 -33.46 -7.57
C ASN A 792 11.97 -34.40 -7.55
N LEU A 793 12.44 -34.77 -6.36
CA LEU A 793 13.54 -35.72 -6.14
C LEU A 793 13.10 -37.20 -6.32
N GLY A 794 11.79 -37.43 -6.48
CA GLY A 794 11.16 -38.70 -6.83
C GLY A 794 10.38 -39.32 -5.67
N TRP A 795 9.22 -39.93 -5.98
CA TRP A 795 8.28 -40.51 -4.99
C TRP A 795 7.93 -39.56 -3.84
N GLY A 796 7.52 -38.33 -4.15
CA GLY A 796 7.09 -37.33 -3.17
C GLY A 796 5.56 -37.27 -3.00
N VAL A 797 5.06 -36.92 -1.82
CA VAL A 797 3.72 -36.33 -1.66
C VAL A 797 3.77 -34.86 -2.09
N THR A 798 2.75 -34.41 -2.81
CA THR A 798 2.59 -33.00 -3.22
C THR A 798 1.10 -32.66 -3.35
N GLY A 799 0.76 -31.37 -3.34
CA GLY A 799 -0.61 -30.87 -3.44
C GLY A 799 -1.43 -31.11 -2.16
N VAL A 800 -2.71 -31.45 -2.31
CA VAL A 800 -3.63 -31.68 -1.19
C VAL A 800 -4.07 -33.15 -1.17
N GLY A 801 -3.81 -33.85 -0.06
CA GLY A 801 -4.17 -35.26 0.10
C GLY A 801 -4.12 -35.75 1.54
N GLN A 802 -4.68 -36.94 1.77
CA GLN A 802 -4.66 -37.62 3.06
C GLN A 802 -4.72 -39.14 2.84
N GLY A 803 -4.11 -39.92 3.73
CA GLY A 803 -4.11 -41.38 3.66
C GLY A 803 -3.07 -42.01 4.58
N ARG A 804 -3.10 -43.34 4.70
CA ARG A 804 -2.04 -44.10 5.38
C ARG A 804 -0.95 -44.41 4.37
N LEU A 805 0.24 -43.82 4.55
CA LEU A 805 1.40 -44.11 3.70
C LEU A 805 2.10 -45.37 4.21
N ARG A 806 2.56 -46.22 3.29
CA ARG A 806 3.09 -47.56 3.58
C ARG A 806 4.29 -47.88 2.71
N PHE A 807 5.38 -48.32 3.34
CA PHE A 807 6.67 -48.55 2.71
C PHE A 807 7.18 -49.95 3.03
N ASP A 808 7.66 -50.68 2.02
CA ASP A 808 8.26 -52.00 2.18
C ASP A 808 9.75 -51.88 2.52
N LEU A 809 10.12 -52.28 3.74
CA LEU A 809 11.50 -52.33 4.23
C LEU A 809 12.06 -53.77 4.23
N SER A 810 11.35 -54.75 3.65
CA SER A 810 11.75 -56.17 3.65
C SER A 810 13.13 -56.43 3.06
N ALA A 811 13.51 -55.65 2.03
CA ALA A 811 14.83 -55.72 1.41
C ALA A 811 15.97 -55.24 2.32
N LEU A 812 15.64 -54.56 3.43
CA LEU A 812 16.57 -54.02 4.42
C LEU A 812 16.53 -54.79 5.76
N ALA A 813 15.81 -55.91 5.84
CA ALA A 813 15.83 -56.79 7.00
C ALA A 813 17.23 -57.42 7.21
N GLY A 814 17.64 -57.61 8.47
CA GLY A 814 18.94 -58.16 8.83
C GLY A 814 20.04 -57.12 9.15
N GLN A 815 19.72 -55.81 9.14
CA GLN A 815 20.66 -54.72 9.44
C GLN A 815 19.96 -53.55 10.16
N ALA A 816 20.73 -52.58 10.66
CA ALA A 816 20.19 -51.32 11.14
C ALA A 816 19.91 -50.37 9.97
N VAL A 817 18.78 -49.65 10.03
CA VAL A 817 18.29 -48.76 8.96
C VAL A 817 17.86 -47.45 9.57
N ALA A 818 18.40 -46.33 9.08
CA ALA A 818 17.87 -45.01 9.38
C ALA A 818 16.73 -44.70 8.39
N VAL A 819 15.59 -44.22 8.89
CA VAL A 819 14.45 -43.76 8.11
C VAL A 819 14.20 -42.30 8.47
N ARG A 820 13.93 -41.45 7.49
CA ARG A 820 13.49 -40.07 7.74
C ARG A 820 12.32 -39.68 6.85
N LEU A 821 11.52 -38.76 7.35
CA LEU A 821 10.61 -37.95 6.57
C LEU A 821 11.32 -36.61 6.28
N ARG A 822 11.19 -36.09 5.07
CA ARG A 822 11.81 -34.83 4.63
C ARG A 822 10.80 -33.99 3.86
N TYR A 823 10.58 -32.76 4.26
CA TYR A 823 9.70 -31.81 3.56
C TYR A 823 10.53 -30.66 3.01
N VAL A 824 10.46 -30.46 1.70
CA VAL A 824 11.21 -29.44 0.97
C VAL A 824 10.22 -28.50 0.28
N THR A 825 10.41 -27.19 0.45
CA THR A 825 9.58 -26.15 -0.19
C THR A 825 10.41 -25.21 -1.04
N ASP A 826 9.79 -24.62 -2.06
CA ASP A 826 10.43 -23.68 -2.98
C ASP A 826 10.30 -22.22 -2.46
N PRO A 827 10.74 -21.18 -3.21
CA PRO A 827 10.53 -19.78 -2.82
C PRO A 827 9.07 -19.30 -2.86
N GLY A 828 8.17 -20.03 -3.53
CA GLY A 828 6.77 -19.71 -3.80
C GLY A 828 5.74 -20.12 -2.73
N GLY A 829 4.51 -20.37 -3.14
CA GLY A 829 3.28 -20.34 -2.34
C GLY A 829 3.25 -21.18 -1.06
N ASN A 830 3.30 -20.49 0.09
CA ASN A 830 3.20 -21.14 1.39
C ASN A 830 1.83 -21.83 1.61
N LEU A 831 1.87 -23.14 1.82
CA LEU A 831 0.74 -23.95 2.26
C LEU A 831 1.03 -24.68 3.57
N ALA A 832 0.04 -25.43 4.04
CA ALA A 832 -0.04 -25.99 5.39
C ALA A 832 1.01 -27.05 5.74
N GLY A 833 1.77 -27.55 4.78
CA GLY A 833 2.81 -28.55 4.99
C GLY A 833 2.26 -29.96 5.13
N TRP A 834 3.02 -30.79 5.84
CA TRP A 834 2.83 -32.23 5.95
C TRP A 834 2.68 -32.66 7.41
N PHE A 835 1.65 -33.46 7.69
CA PHE A 835 1.30 -34.01 8.99
C PHE A 835 1.35 -35.54 8.96
N VAL A 836 1.87 -36.12 10.03
CA VAL A 836 2.07 -37.56 10.19
C VAL A 836 1.84 -37.99 11.64
N ASP A 837 1.22 -39.16 11.81
CA ASP A 837 0.80 -39.71 13.10
C ASP A 837 0.67 -41.25 13.02
N ASN A 838 0.51 -41.93 14.14
CA ASN A 838 0.34 -43.38 14.25
C ASN A 838 1.44 -44.17 13.51
N PHE A 839 2.70 -43.82 13.79
CA PHE A 839 3.86 -44.51 13.26
C PHE A 839 3.86 -45.97 13.68
N THR A 840 4.14 -46.84 12.71
CA THR A 840 4.06 -48.28 12.86
C THR A 840 5.16 -48.96 12.05
N LEU A 841 5.83 -49.93 12.66
CA LEU A 841 6.74 -50.85 12.00
C LEU A 841 6.30 -52.27 12.37
N ASP A 842 5.90 -53.05 11.37
CA ASP A 842 5.44 -54.43 11.51
C ASP A 842 6.35 -55.38 10.74
N ASP A 843 6.49 -56.61 11.25
CA ASP A 843 7.10 -57.74 10.55
C ASP A 843 6.14 -58.94 10.47
N ALA A 844 6.58 -60.05 9.88
CA ALA A 844 5.79 -61.28 9.76
C ALA A 844 5.31 -61.89 11.10
N THR A 845 5.89 -61.47 12.23
CA THR A 845 5.61 -61.96 13.58
C THR A 845 4.78 -60.98 14.42
N GLY A 846 4.81 -59.68 14.09
CA GLY A 846 3.94 -58.66 14.67
C GLY A 846 4.54 -57.25 14.67
N ARG A 847 4.01 -56.40 15.58
CA ARG A 847 4.45 -55.01 15.78
C ARG A 847 5.87 -54.97 16.37
N LEU A 848 6.83 -54.41 15.64
CA LEU A 848 8.20 -54.15 16.10
C LEU A 848 8.33 -52.77 16.78
N PHE A 849 7.63 -51.76 16.27
CA PHE A 849 7.61 -50.40 16.83
C PHE A 849 6.27 -49.73 16.57
N GLY A 850 5.79 -48.95 17.55
CA GLY A 850 4.64 -48.08 17.41
C GLY A 850 4.84 -46.80 18.21
N ASP A 851 4.38 -45.67 17.69
CA ASP A 851 4.48 -44.34 18.30
C ASP A 851 3.30 -43.50 17.80
N ASP A 852 2.54 -42.95 18.75
CA ASP A 852 1.31 -42.20 18.58
C ASP A 852 1.50 -40.69 18.72
N GLY A 853 2.74 -40.18 18.81
CA GLY A 853 3.01 -38.73 18.85
C GLY A 853 2.69 -38.01 20.17
N GLU A 854 1.84 -38.59 21.03
CA GLU A 854 1.36 -38.02 22.30
C GLU A 854 2.40 -37.90 23.41
N GLY A 855 3.54 -38.58 23.26
CA GLY A 855 4.54 -38.76 24.32
C GLY A 855 5.67 -37.73 24.34
N THR A 856 6.73 -38.06 25.09
CA THR A 856 8.06 -37.53 24.75
C THR A 856 8.43 -37.99 23.34
N ALA A 857 9.40 -37.33 22.69
CA ALA A 857 9.73 -37.46 21.25
C ALA A 857 10.13 -38.88 20.72
N GLY A 858 9.87 -39.97 21.45
CA GLY A 858 9.90 -41.36 20.98
C GLY A 858 11.30 -41.93 20.73
N GLY A 859 12.32 -41.09 20.56
CA GLY A 859 13.60 -41.43 19.92
C GLY A 859 13.69 -40.96 18.46
N TRP A 860 12.79 -40.07 18.02
CA TRP A 860 12.93 -39.30 16.79
C TRP A 860 13.92 -38.15 16.98
N SER A 861 14.54 -37.73 15.88
CA SER A 861 15.36 -36.54 15.75
C SER A 861 14.61 -35.55 14.87
N ASP A 862 14.13 -34.45 15.44
CA ASP A 862 13.53 -33.35 14.70
C ASP A 862 14.61 -32.38 14.16
N GLY A 863 14.70 -32.31 12.84
CA GLY A 863 15.38 -31.25 12.10
C GLY A 863 14.35 -30.27 11.54
N GLY A 864 13.55 -29.66 12.40
CA GLY A 864 12.49 -28.72 12.00
C GLY A 864 11.08 -29.30 11.85
N TRP A 865 10.79 -30.45 12.46
CA TRP A 865 9.40 -30.90 12.67
C TRP A 865 8.96 -30.57 14.10
N ARG A 866 7.65 -30.40 14.34
CA ARG A 866 7.09 -30.08 15.67
C ARG A 866 5.93 -30.99 16.01
N THR A 867 5.75 -31.30 17.29
CA THR A 867 4.51 -31.92 17.78
C THR A 867 3.41 -30.87 17.92
N VAL A 868 2.18 -31.25 17.60
CA VAL A 868 1.00 -30.36 17.50
C VAL A 868 -0.22 -31.04 18.13
N PRO A 869 -0.89 -30.47 19.15
CA PRO A 869 -1.94 -31.16 19.91
C PRO A 869 -3.27 -31.31 19.16
N TYR A 870 -4.09 -32.27 19.59
CA TYR A 870 -5.45 -32.48 19.09
C TYR A 870 -6.34 -31.24 19.30
N GLN A 871 -7.03 -30.82 18.24
CA GLN A 871 -8.21 -29.96 18.31
C GLN A 871 -9.40 -30.72 17.68
N PRO A 872 -10.47 -31.04 18.45
CA PRO A 872 -11.65 -31.68 17.89
C PRO A 872 -12.43 -30.69 17.01
N VAL A 873 -12.16 -30.71 15.70
CA VAL A 873 -13.04 -30.05 14.73
C VAL A 873 -14.38 -30.78 14.76
N ALA A 874 -15.46 -30.07 15.10
CA ALA A 874 -16.82 -30.60 14.97
C ALA A 874 -17.04 -31.06 13.52
N ALA A 875 -17.65 -32.23 13.33
CA ALA A 875 -17.63 -32.99 12.07
C ALA A 875 -18.34 -32.36 10.86
N ASP A 876 -18.70 -31.07 10.94
CA ASP A 876 -19.45 -30.31 9.94
C ASP A 876 -18.81 -28.95 9.60
N TYR A 877 -17.48 -28.76 9.74
CA TYR A 877 -16.79 -27.59 9.16
C TYR A 877 -16.62 -27.71 7.63
N THR A 878 -17.74 -27.94 6.94
CA THR A 878 -17.97 -27.30 5.64
C THR A 878 -17.97 -25.80 5.92
N PRO A 879 -17.14 -24.97 5.26
CA PRO A 879 -17.23 -23.52 5.41
C PRO A 879 -18.55 -23.04 4.80
N GLY A 880 -19.61 -23.05 5.61
CA GLY A 880 -20.90 -22.42 5.31
C GLY A 880 -20.73 -20.90 5.31
N VAL A 881 -20.03 -20.40 4.29
CA VAL A 881 -19.60 -19.01 4.13
C VAL A 881 -20.83 -18.20 3.69
N ALA A 882 -21.75 -18.00 4.64
CA ALA A 882 -23.05 -17.38 4.43
C ALA A 882 -22.90 -15.89 4.10
N ALA A 883 -22.87 -15.54 2.82
CA ALA A 883 -22.91 -14.14 2.39
C ALA A 883 -24.36 -13.60 2.48
N THR A 884 -24.56 -12.49 3.19
CA THR A 884 -25.90 -11.93 3.47
C THR A 884 -25.88 -10.41 3.69
N GLY A 885 -27.06 -9.78 3.77
CA GLY A 885 -27.24 -8.35 4.07
C GLY A 885 -27.03 -7.42 2.87
N GLY A 886 -27.48 -6.17 3.00
CA GLY A 886 -27.28 -5.13 1.99
C GLY A 886 -27.93 -5.48 0.65
N ILE A 887 -27.14 -5.54 -0.42
CA ILE A 887 -27.57 -5.97 -1.76
C ILE A 887 -27.97 -7.46 -1.76
N LEU A 888 -27.35 -8.28 -0.92
CA LEU A 888 -27.74 -9.68 -0.70
C LEU A 888 -29.02 -9.79 0.15
N GLY A 889 -29.42 -8.74 0.88
CA GLY A 889 -30.65 -8.70 1.66
C GLY A 889 -30.78 -9.87 2.63
N GLU A 890 -31.93 -10.53 2.67
CA GLU A 890 -32.14 -11.75 3.48
C GLU A 890 -31.59 -13.04 2.84
N LEU A 891 -30.94 -12.98 1.67
CA LEU A 891 -30.30 -14.16 1.10
C LEU A 891 -29.16 -14.62 1.99
N SER A 892 -29.04 -15.93 2.16
CA SER A 892 -27.86 -16.59 2.70
C SER A 892 -27.29 -17.45 1.58
N LEU A 893 -26.16 -17.02 1.01
CA LEU A 893 -25.47 -17.75 -0.05
C LEU A 893 -24.44 -18.67 0.59
N ASP A 894 -24.51 -19.97 0.32
CA ASP A 894 -23.51 -20.96 0.74
C ASP A 894 -22.67 -21.36 -0.47
N PHE A 895 -21.35 -21.23 -0.37
CA PHE A 895 -20.37 -21.55 -1.42
C PHE A 895 -19.86 -23.00 -1.33
N GLY A 896 -20.67 -23.91 -0.79
CA GLY A 896 -20.33 -25.32 -0.66
C GLY A 896 -20.28 -26.10 -1.99
N PRO A 897 -19.99 -27.42 -1.94
CA PRO A 897 -19.81 -28.29 -3.11
C PRO A 897 -21.07 -28.51 -3.97
N ALA A 898 -22.18 -27.83 -3.66
CA ALA A 898 -23.39 -27.80 -4.48
C ALA A 898 -23.36 -26.70 -5.57
N GLY A 899 -22.37 -25.80 -5.56
CA GLY A 899 -22.09 -24.85 -6.64
C GLY A 899 -21.34 -25.51 -7.81
N THR A 900 -20.62 -24.72 -8.61
CA THR A 900 -19.66 -25.23 -9.61
C THR A 900 -18.41 -25.87 -9.00
N GLY A 901 -18.28 -25.91 -7.66
CA GLY A 901 -17.17 -26.56 -6.95
C GLY A 901 -15.84 -25.81 -7.02
N ASN A 902 -15.84 -24.59 -7.58
CA ASN A 902 -14.66 -23.77 -7.81
C ASN A 902 -14.45 -22.69 -6.74
N GLN A 903 -15.50 -22.23 -6.07
CA GLN A 903 -15.44 -21.24 -4.99
C GLN A 903 -15.23 -21.95 -3.63
N ASP A 904 -14.08 -21.74 -3.01
CA ASP A 904 -13.67 -22.34 -1.71
C ASP A 904 -13.49 -21.29 -0.60
N HIS A 905 -13.70 -20.02 -0.94
CA HIS A 905 -13.55 -18.85 -0.07
C HIS A 905 -14.38 -17.68 -0.62
N ALA A 906 -14.35 -16.56 0.09
CA ALA A 906 -14.71 -15.27 -0.50
C ALA A 906 -13.66 -14.23 -0.08
N GLY A 907 -13.33 -13.32 -0.98
CA GLY A 907 -12.66 -12.07 -0.65
C GLY A 907 -13.47 -11.28 0.38
N LEU A 908 -12.75 -10.78 1.36
CA LEU A 908 -13.21 -9.90 2.42
C LEU A 908 -12.41 -8.60 2.30
N PHE A 909 -13.13 -7.48 2.28
CA PHE A 909 -12.54 -6.18 2.00
C PHE A 909 -12.87 -5.21 3.13
N LEU A 910 -11.91 -4.37 3.48
CA LEU A 910 -12.17 -3.18 4.30
C LEU A 910 -12.67 -2.04 3.41
N PRO A 911 -13.87 -1.47 3.63
CA PRO A 911 -14.30 -0.27 2.91
C PRO A 911 -13.37 0.91 3.19
N THR A 912 -13.07 1.68 2.16
CA THR A 912 -12.14 2.82 2.21
C THR A 912 -12.62 3.94 3.13
N SER A 913 -13.94 4.09 3.30
CA SER A 913 -14.55 4.95 4.34
C SER A 913 -14.16 4.61 5.78
N ARG A 914 -13.46 3.49 6.05
CA ARG A 914 -13.01 3.12 7.40
C ARG A 914 -11.74 3.89 7.81
N PRO A 915 -10.61 3.82 7.09
CA PRO A 915 -9.46 4.69 7.35
C PRO A 915 -9.66 6.13 6.82
N MET A 916 -10.47 6.33 5.77
CA MET A 916 -10.72 7.63 5.15
C MET A 916 -12.20 8.04 5.26
N PRO A 917 -12.66 8.55 6.41
CA PRO A 917 -14.08 8.85 6.64
C PRO A 917 -14.65 9.88 5.65
N PRO A 918 -15.88 9.68 5.10
CA PRO A 918 -16.47 10.58 4.09
C PRO A 918 -16.66 12.04 4.52
N GLU A 919 -16.68 12.33 5.81
CA GLU A 919 -16.70 13.70 6.33
C GLU A 919 -15.42 14.48 6.03
N THR A 920 -14.31 13.76 5.79
CA THR A 920 -13.00 14.32 5.41
C THR A 920 -12.62 13.99 3.96
N TYR A 921 -12.95 12.78 3.49
CA TYR A 921 -12.59 12.26 2.17
C TYR A 921 -13.85 11.79 1.38
N PRO A 922 -14.80 12.69 1.08
CA PRO A 922 -16.08 12.33 0.45
C PRO A 922 -15.95 11.64 -0.91
N GLN A 923 -14.83 11.85 -1.63
CA GLN A 923 -14.51 11.20 -2.90
C GLN A 923 -14.30 9.69 -2.80
N PHE A 924 -14.07 9.14 -1.59
CA PHE A 924 -13.83 7.72 -1.36
C PHE A 924 -14.98 7.03 -0.61
N ASP A 925 -16.19 7.62 -0.62
CA ASP A 925 -17.35 7.03 0.04
C ASP A 925 -17.66 5.61 -0.46
N SER A 926 -17.56 4.68 0.47
CA SER A 926 -17.62 3.25 0.25
C SER A 926 -18.17 2.53 1.49
N ALA A 927 -18.86 1.43 1.27
CA ALA A 927 -19.44 0.65 2.36
C ALA A 927 -19.46 -0.84 2.03
N ALA A 928 -19.45 -1.67 3.08
CA ALA A 928 -19.85 -3.06 2.96
C ALA A 928 -21.34 -3.11 2.52
N ALA A 929 -21.62 -3.90 1.50
CA ALA A 929 -22.95 -4.09 0.91
C ALA A 929 -23.39 -5.57 0.88
N GLY A 930 -22.60 -6.42 1.52
CA GLY A 930 -22.82 -7.84 1.73
C GLY A 930 -21.72 -8.34 2.67
N TRP A 931 -22.11 -9.06 3.71
CA TRP A 931 -21.23 -9.51 4.79
C TRP A 931 -21.13 -11.03 4.77
N LEU A 932 -19.94 -11.53 5.07
CA LEU A 932 -19.78 -12.91 5.46
C LEU A 932 -20.26 -13.07 6.91
N ARG A 933 -21.24 -13.93 7.15
CA ARG A 933 -21.54 -14.42 8.50
C ARG A 933 -20.69 -15.64 8.83
N ARG A 934 -19.69 -15.47 9.69
CA ARG A 934 -19.12 -16.60 10.46
C ARG A 934 -19.79 -16.64 11.84
N PRO A 935 -19.98 -17.81 12.46
CA PRO A 935 -20.49 -17.91 13.83
C PRO A 935 -19.66 -17.12 14.86
N ALA A 936 -18.37 -16.90 14.58
CA ALA A 936 -17.45 -16.06 15.36
C ALA A 936 -17.79 -14.55 15.34
N ASP A 937 -18.46 -14.07 14.30
CA ASP A 937 -18.72 -12.63 14.07
C ASP A 937 -20.09 -12.15 14.61
N MET A 938 -20.94 -13.10 15.05
CA MET A 938 -22.24 -12.84 15.69
C MET A 938 -22.04 -12.64 17.20
N PRO A 939 -22.85 -11.83 17.92
CA PRO A 939 -22.98 -11.95 19.37
C PRO A 939 -23.28 -13.40 19.80
N HIS A 940 -22.80 -13.81 20.97
CA HIS A 940 -23.11 -15.13 21.55
C HIS A 940 -24.54 -15.15 22.10
N GLY A 941 -24.88 -14.09 22.85
CA GLY A 941 -26.22 -13.79 23.34
C GLY A 941 -26.79 -12.53 22.69
N GLY A 942 -28.12 -12.42 22.66
CA GLY A 942 -28.81 -11.15 22.35
C GLY A 942 -28.47 -10.53 20.99
N ALA A 943 -28.13 -9.24 21.01
CA ALA A 943 -27.85 -8.40 19.86
C ALA A 943 -26.50 -7.64 19.96
N TYR A 944 -25.87 -7.60 21.14
CA TYR A 944 -24.64 -6.88 21.41
C TYR A 944 -23.59 -7.76 22.09
N HIS A 945 -22.34 -7.58 21.68
CA HIS A 945 -21.16 -8.06 22.41
C HIS A 945 -20.19 -6.88 22.60
N VAL A 946 -19.02 -7.11 23.20
CA VAL A 946 -17.95 -6.10 23.27
C VAL A 946 -16.75 -6.57 22.46
N SER A 947 -16.44 -5.86 21.37
CA SER A 947 -15.36 -6.20 20.44
C SER A 947 -14.22 -5.20 20.55
N SER A 948 -12.98 -5.69 20.52
CA SER A 948 -11.76 -4.87 20.41
C SER A 948 -11.51 -4.32 19.00
N GLY A 949 -12.35 -4.67 18.01
CA GLY A 949 -12.34 -4.08 16.66
C GLY A 949 -11.24 -4.59 15.72
N TYR A 950 -11.26 -4.12 14.47
CA TYR A 950 -10.19 -4.40 13.50
C TYR A 950 -9.07 -3.37 13.62
N GLY A 951 -7.82 -3.82 13.74
CA GLY A 951 -6.66 -2.94 13.83
C GLY A 951 -5.35 -3.70 14.10
N SER A 952 -4.27 -2.96 14.29
CA SER A 952 -2.92 -3.45 14.62
C SER A 952 -2.26 -2.55 15.67
N LEU A 953 -1.17 -3.00 16.30
CA LEU A 953 -0.31 -2.22 17.22
C LEU A 953 -1.01 -1.63 18.47
N THR A 954 -2.07 -2.27 18.94
CA THR A 954 -2.88 -1.86 20.10
C THR A 954 -2.72 -2.81 21.29
N TYR A 955 -2.86 -2.29 22.50
CA TYR A 955 -3.11 -3.06 23.72
C TYR A 955 -4.49 -2.66 24.28
N SER A 956 -5.55 -3.26 23.76
CA SER A 956 -6.94 -3.00 24.16
C SER A 956 -7.25 -3.70 25.49
N ARG A 957 -7.94 -3.02 26.44
CA ARG A 957 -8.20 -3.56 27.80
C ARG A 957 -9.61 -3.29 28.29
N LEU A 958 -10.36 -4.35 28.57
CA LEU A 958 -11.67 -4.30 29.22
C LEU A 958 -11.50 -4.67 30.70
N MET A 959 -11.60 -3.67 31.59
CA MET A 959 -11.23 -3.77 33.01
C MET A 959 -12.41 -3.66 33.98
N ARG A 960 -12.34 -4.39 35.10
CA ARG A 960 -13.29 -4.31 36.23
C ARG A 960 -12.62 -4.68 37.56
N SER A 961 -12.95 -3.96 38.63
CA SER A 961 -12.52 -4.27 40.00
C SER A 961 -13.57 -5.14 40.72
N VAL A 962 -13.12 -6.15 41.47
CA VAL A 962 -13.97 -7.20 42.05
C VAL A 962 -13.52 -7.54 43.46
N ALA A 963 -14.45 -7.64 44.42
CA ALA A 963 -14.18 -8.18 45.75
C ALA A 963 -14.43 -9.70 45.75
N VAL A 964 -13.36 -10.49 45.85
CA VAL A 964 -13.42 -11.96 45.84
C VAL A 964 -13.80 -12.46 47.23
N SER A 965 -14.79 -13.34 47.32
CA SER A 965 -15.30 -13.87 48.58
C SER A 965 -14.24 -14.70 49.32
N ALA A 966 -14.30 -14.69 50.65
CA ALA A 966 -13.35 -15.40 51.51
C ALA A 966 -13.66 -16.90 51.68
N GLY A 967 -14.64 -17.46 50.95
CA GLY A 967 -15.17 -18.82 51.21
C GLY A 967 -15.70 -19.60 50.01
N THR A 968 -15.35 -19.21 48.78
CA THR A 968 -15.88 -19.81 47.54
C THR A 968 -14.81 -19.95 46.46
N ASN A 969 -14.99 -20.94 45.57
CA ASN A 969 -14.26 -21.04 44.30
C ASN A 969 -14.86 -20.01 43.31
N ASP A 970 -14.65 -18.73 43.59
CA ASP A 970 -15.11 -17.64 42.74
C ASP A 970 -14.40 -17.71 41.39
N ARG A 971 -15.16 -17.50 40.31
CA ARG A 971 -14.65 -17.48 38.94
C ARG A 971 -15.11 -16.25 38.18
N LEU A 972 -14.28 -15.85 37.21
CA LEU A 972 -14.69 -15.07 36.05
C LEU A 972 -14.97 -16.07 34.92
N ALA A 973 -16.19 -16.09 34.40
CA ALA A 973 -16.57 -16.89 33.25
C ALA A 973 -17.16 -15.98 32.16
N PHE A 974 -16.86 -16.26 30.90
CA PHE A 974 -17.35 -15.48 29.78
C PHE A 974 -17.28 -16.29 28.49
N TRP A 975 -18.00 -15.84 27.48
CA TRP A 975 -17.81 -16.32 26.12
C TRP A 975 -16.86 -15.37 25.38
N ILE A 976 -15.97 -15.94 24.58
CA ILE A 976 -15.04 -15.18 23.74
C ILE A 976 -14.91 -15.82 22.36
N SER A 977 -14.85 -14.98 21.33
CA SER A 977 -14.39 -15.36 20.00
C SER A 977 -13.22 -14.46 19.62
N HIS A 978 -12.17 -15.01 19.01
CA HIS A 978 -10.99 -14.24 18.62
C HIS A 978 -10.46 -14.67 17.25
N ASP A 979 -10.05 -13.68 16.46
CA ASP A 979 -9.45 -13.84 15.14
C ASP A 979 -8.22 -12.92 15.08
N LEU A 980 -7.14 -13.48 15.61
CA LEU A 980 -5.85 -12.85 15.88
C LEU A 980 -4.78 -13.38 14.93
N SER A 981 -3.70 -12.62 14.71
CA SER A 981 -2.50 -13.18 14.08
C SER A 981 -1.90 -14.26 14.97
N ALA A 982 -1.64 -15.44 14.41
CA ALA A 982 -0.94 -16.52 15.11
C ALA A 982 0.51 -16.13 15.49
N ASN A 983 1.11 -15.14 14.80
CA ASN A 983 2.53 -14.80 14.89
C ASN A 983 2.80 -13.45 15.59
N GLY A 984 2.02 -13.12 16.62
CA GLY A 984 2.30 -11.98 17.49
C GLY A 984 1.12 -11.37 18.23
N ASP A 985 -0.12 -11.78 17.97
CA ASP A 985 -1.29 -11.25 18.69
C ASP A 985 -1.68 -12.18 19.84
N ALA A 986 -2.17 -11.62 20.96
CA ALA A 986 -2.61 -12.37 22.13
C ALA A 986 -3.97 -11.90 22.68
N VAL A 987 -4.79 -12.85 23.14
CA VAL A 987 -5.74 -12.61 24.23
C VAL A 987 -5.12 -13.08 25.54
N ILE A 988 -5.16 -12.23 26.57
CA ILE A 988 -4.80 -12.60 27.95
C ILE A 988 -5.88 -12.15 28.95
N VAL A 989 -5.98 -12.86 30.07
CA VAL A 989 -6.71 -12.38 31.26
C VAL A 989 -5.68 -11.95 32.30
N GLU A 990 -5.63 -10.67 32.61
CA GLU A 990 -4.70 -10.09 33.59
C GLU A 990 -5.40 -9.90 34.94
N ALA A 991 -4.65 -10.07 36.02
CA ALA A 991 -5.12 -9.80 37.36
C ALA A 991 -4.02 -9.24 38.28
N ARG A 992 -4.40 -8.29 39.14
CA ARG A 992 -3.59 -7.82 40.28
C ARG A 992 -4.43 -7.61 41.54
N THR A 993 -3.81 -7.62 42.71
CA THR A 993 -4.44 -7.08 43.93
C THR A 993 -4.67 -5.57 43.72
N ALA A 994 -5.85 -5.05 44.07
CA ALA A 994 -6.20 -3.66 43.79
C ALA A 994 -5.21 -2.67 44.41
N GLY A 995 -4.72 -1.72 43.60
CA GLY A 995 -3.70 -0.74 43.99
C GLY A 995 -2.27 -1.28 44.23
N MET A 996 -2.00 -2.55 43.93
CA MET A 996 -0.65 -3.16 43.99
C MET A 996 -0.01 -3.25 42.60
N ASP A 997 1.26 -3.67 42.55
CA ASP A 997 1.98 -3.97 41.32
C ASP A 997 2.31 -5.47 41.21
N ASP A 998 1.38 -6.33 41.62
CA ASP A 998 1.48 -7.80 41.59
C ASP A 998 0.77 -8.39 40.35
N TRP A 999 0.95 -7.74 39.20
CA TRP A 999 0.36 -8.16 37.93
C TRP A 999 0.81 -9.57 37.52
N THR A 1000 -0.14 -10.38 37.11
CA THR A 1000 0.08 -11.70 36.48
C THR A 1000 -1.08 -12.03 35.55
N THR A 1001 -0.82 -12.80 34.50
CA THR A 1001 -1.92 -13.40 33.73
C THR A 1001 -2.55 -14.58 34.51
N LEU A 1002 -3.69 -15.06 34.02
CA LEU A 1002 -4.45 -16.20 34.55
C LEU A 1002 -4.76 -17.20 33.43
N PRO A 1003 -4.57 -18.52 33.67
CA PRO A 1003 -4.99 -19.54 32.73
C PRO A 1003 -6.51 -19.71 32.71
N ASP A 1004 -7.04 -20.04 31.55
CA ASP A 1004 -8.35 -20.65 31.37
C ASP A 1004 -8.34 -22.12 31.77
N GLU A 1005 -9.28 -22.52 32.63
CA GLU A 1005 -9.42 -23.87 33.15
C GLU A 1005 -9.96 -24.86 32.10
N ASN A 1006 -10.51 -24.38 30.98
CA ASN A 1006 -10.91 -25.21 29.84
C ASN A 1006 -9.75 -25.47 28.85
N GLY A 1007 -8.56 -24.90 29.09
CA GLY A 1007 -7.33 -25.21 28.36
C GLY A 1007 -7.10 -24.39 27.09
N HIS A 1008 -7.85 -23.31 26.84
CA HIS A 1008 -7.67 -22.49 25.63
C HIS A 1008 -6.42 -21.59 25.68
N THR A 1009 -5.92 -21.27 26.88
CA THR A 1009 -4.71 -20.45 27.07
C THR A 1009 -3.47 -21.29 27.36
N SER A 1010 -2.33 -20.91 26.79
CA SER A 1010 -1.05 -21.61 26.91
C SER A 1010 0.05 -20.73 27.53
N PRO A 1011 0.99 -21.31 28.31
CA PRO A 1011 2.19 -20.60 28.77
C PRO A 1011 3.31 -20.50 27.73
N GLN A 1012 3.07 -20.93 26.48
CA GLN A 1012 4.06 -20.89 25.41
C GLN A 1012 4.32 -19.45 24.93
N THR A 1013 5.60 -19.12 24.77
CA THR A 1013 6.12 -17.76 24.57
C THR A 1013 6.86 -17.54 23.25
N ALA A 1014 7.17 -18.61 22.51
CA ALA A 1014 8.13 -18.57 21.41
C ALA A 1014 7.74 -17.63 20.26
N LEU A 1015 6.45 -17.56 19.93
CA LEU A 1015 5.93 -16.74 18.83
C LEU A 1015 6.01 -15.23 19.13
N PHE A 1016 5.92 -14.86 20.41
CA PHE A 1016 5.82 -13.48 20.87
C PHE A 1016 7.16 -12.74 20.94
N CYS A 1017 8.27 -13.46 21.10
CA CYS A 1017 9.59 -12.85 21.28
C CYS A 1017 10.52 -12.99 20.08
N ALA A 1018 10.13 -13.77 19.07
CA ALA A 1018 10.63 -13.60 17.71
C ALA A 1018 10.25 -12.23 17.15
N ASN A 1019 9.04 -11.73 17.44
CA ASN A 1019 8.59 -10.38 17.10
C ASN A 1019 9.08 -9.34 18.12
N ALA A 1020 10.34 -8.90 17.97
CA ALA A 1020 10.98 -7.99 18.90
C ALA A 1020 10.22 -6.64 19.05
N GLY A 1021 9.61 -6.14 17.99
CA GLY A 1021 8.86 -4.88 17.99
C GLY A 1021 7.59 -4.92 18.83
N TRP A 1022 6.89 -6.05 18.86
CA TRP A 1022 5.69 -6.23 19.67
C TRP A 1022 6.00 -6.15 21.17
N TYR A 1023 6.98 -6.92 21.66
CA TYR A 1023 7.38 -6.89 23.07
C TYR A 1023 7.91 -5.52 23.50
N ASN A 1024 8.78 -4.90 22.69
CA ASN A 1024 9.44 -3.65 23.07
C ASN A 1024 8.52 -2.41 23.01
N ARG A 1025 7.40 -2.46 22.29
CA ARG A 1025 6.36 -1.40 22.32
C ARG A 1025 5.46 -1.48 23.56
N HIS A 1026 5.46 -2.59 24.30
CA HIS A 1026 4.56 -2.80 25.45
C HIS A 1026 5.35 -3.18 26.72
N PRO A 1027 5.99 -2.21 27.41
CA PRO A 1027 6.83 -2.46 28.59
C PRO A 1027 6.13 -3.25 29.71
N HIS A 1028 4.81 -3.09 29.84
CA HIS A 1028 3.95 -3.84 30.78
C HIS A 1028 4.06 -5.37 30.63
N LEU A 1029 4.42 -5.89 29.44
CA LEU A 1029 4.64 -7.32 29.23
C LEU A 1029 5.79 -7.90 30.08
N ALA A 1030 6.71 -7.07 30.55
CA ALA A 1030 7.79 -7.48 31.46
C ALA A 1030 7.28 -8.06 32.79
N HIS A 1031 6.03 -7.78 33.19
CA HIS A 1031 5.38 -8.43 34.34
C HIS A 1031 5.21 -9.95 34.13
N TYR A 1032 5.10 -10.42 32.89
CA TYR A 1032 4.74 -11.80 32.53
C TYR A 1032 5.80 -12.56 31.74
N LEU A 1033 6.66 -11.83 31.01
CA LEU A 1033 7.58 -12.36 30.03
C LEU A 1033 9.00 -11.86 30.29
N THR A 1034 9.97 -12.77 30.35
CA THR A 1034 11.41 -12.42 30.39
C THR A 1034 12.09 -12.82 29.09
N ARG A 1035 12.73 -11.85 28.41
CA ARG A 1035 13.44 -12.06 27.13
C ARG A 1035 14.87 -12.58 27.34
N ASP A 1036 15.23 -13.62 26.59
CA ASP A 1036 16.58 -14.22 26.52
C ASP A 1036 17.19 -13.89 25.15
N THR A 1037 18.33 -13.20 25.16
CA THR A 1037 19.01 -12.62 23.98
C THR A 1037 20.30 -13.36 23.61
N SER A 1038 20.52 -14.57 24.15
CA SER A 1038 21.79 -15.29 24.06
C SER A 1038 21.99 -16.15 22.80
N GLY A 1039 21.04 -16.15 21.84
CA GLY A 1039 21.09 -16.96 20.61
C GLY A 1039 20.63 -16.21 19.35
N GLN A 1040 20.71 -16.86 18.18
CA GLN A 1040 20.40 -16.22 16.88
C GLN A 1040 18.90 -15.93 16.62
N GLN A 1041 18.01 -16.38 17.51
CA GLN A 1041 16.61 -15.94 17.56
C GLN A 1041 16.29 -15.60 19.02
N ALA A 1042 15.59 -14.48 19.25
CA ALA A 1042 15.20 -14.08 20.59
C ALA A 1042 14.10 -15.00 21.13
N GLN A 1043 14.31 -15.54 22.33
CA GLN A 1043 13.33 -16.37 23.03
C GLN A 1043 12.79 -15.64 24.26
N CYS A 1044 11.65 -16.07 24.79
CA CYS A 1044 11.16 -15.61 26.09
C CYS A 1044 10.81 -16.78 27.00
N ARG A 1045 10.86 -16.52 28.31
CA ARG A 1045 10.33 -17.39 29.35
C ARG A 1045 8.98 -16.84 29.81
N GLY A 1046 8.02 -17.71 30.08
CA GLY A 1046 6.66 -17.36 30.53
C GLY A 1046 6.57 -16.91 31.99
N GLU A 1047 7.65 -16.30 32.49
CA GLU A 1047 7.82 -15.82 33.85
C GLU A 1047 8.47 -14.44 33.74
N GLY A 1048 7.79 -13.42 34.28
CA GLY A 1048 8.25 -12.02 34.28
C GLY A 1048 8.64 -11.55 35.68
N THR A 1049 8.65 -10.23 35.88
CA THR A 1049 9.06 -9.61 37.15
C THR A 1049 8.11 -9.92 38.31
N THR A 1050 6.83 -10.15 38.04
CA THR A 1050 5.78 -10.27 39.07
C THR A 1050 4.82 -11.44 38.85
N GLY A 1051 4.78 -12.01 37.64
CA GLY A 1051 3.75 -12.94 37.22
C GLY A 1051 4.18 -13.95 36.17
N GLN A 1052 3.22 -14.81 35.80
CA GLN A 1052 3.38 -15.82 34.75
C GLN A 1052 2.61 -15.40 33.49
N TRP A 1053 2.96 -16.00 32.36
CA TRP A 1053 2.31 -15.83 31.06
C TRP A 1053 1.34 -16.98 30.76
N HIS A 1054 0.14 -16.63 30.31
CA HIS A 1054 -0.91 -17.50 29.79
C HIS A 1054 -1.71 -16.72 28.75
N ALA A 1055 -1.72 -17.18 27.50
CA ALA A 1055 -2.36 -16.48 26.39
C ALA A 1055 -3.02 -17.44 25.39
N ALA A 1056 -4.04 -16.96 24.68
CA ALA A 1056 -4.55 -17.57 23.46
C ALA A 1056 -4.13 -16.73 22.23
N THR A 1057 -3.95 -17.39 21.09
CA THR A 1057 -3.48 -16.79 19.82
C THR A 1057 -4.28 -17.32 18.65
N GLY A 1058 -4.13 -16.73 17.47
CA GLY A 1058 -4.76 -17.23 16.26
C GLY A 1058 -6.29 -17.12 16.27
N ARG A 1059 -6.96 -18.03 15.56
CA ARG A 1059 -8.43 -18.09 15.46
C ARG A 1059 -9.01 -19.08 16.47
N SER A 1060 -10.06 -18.68 17.19
CA SER A 1060 -10.79 -19.54 18.13
C SER A 1060 -11.77 -20.52 17.46
N GLY A 1061 -12.00 -20.38 16.15
CA GLY A 1061 -12.96 -21.19 15.37
C GLY A 1061 -14.45 -20.86 15.61
N GLY A 1062 -14.76 -20.00 16.58
CA GLY A 1062 -16.12 -19.68 17.03
C GLY A 1062 -16.11 -19.10 18.44
N TRP A 1063 -17.25 -19.14 19.12
CA TRP A 1063 -17.35 -18.76 20.53
C TRP A 1063 -16.87 -19.91 21.44
N GLN A 1064 -15.95 -19.60 22.33
CA GLN A 1064 -15.41 -20.49 23.36
C GLN A 1064 -15.87 -20.02 24.73
N ALA A 1065 -16.25 -20.93 25.61
CA ALA A 1065 -16.50 -20.62 27.01
C ALA A 1065 -15.16 -20.65 27.77
N TRP A 1066 -14.77 -19.51 28.36
CA TRP A 1066 -13.60 -19.42 29.23
C TRP A 1066 -14.02 -19.38 30.70
N SER A 1067 -13.22 -19.99 31.56
CA SER A 1067 -13.44 -20.04 33.02
C SER A 1067 -12.11 -19.84 33.74
N ILE A 1068 -12.06 -18.78 34.56
CA ILE A 1068 -10.85 -18.31 35.22
C ILE A 1068 -11.01 -18.44 36.73
N ASP A 1069 -10.13 -19.21 37.39
CA ASP A 1069 -10.12 -19.36 38.84
C ASP A 1069 -9.56 -18.11 39.55
N LEU A 1070 -10.35 -17.53 40.46
CA LEU A 1070 -9.97 -16.39 41.28
C LEU A 1070 -9.62 -16.78 42.73
N SER A 1071 -9.62 -18.08 43.07
CA SER A 1071 -9.42 -18.58 44.44
C SER A 1071 -8.15 -18.05 45.12
N ARG A 1072 -7.07 -17.81 44.37
CA ARG A 1072 -5.80 -17.24 44.87
C ARG A 1072 -5.94 -15.82 45.46
N TYR A 1073 -7.07 -15.15 45.20
CA TYR A 1073 -7.39 -13.82 45.71
C TYR A 1073 -8.51 -13.81 46.76
N ALA A 1074 -8.94 -14.97 47.28
CA ALA A 1074 -10.01 -15.06 48.28
C ALA A 1074 -9.86 -14.04 49.43
N GLY A 1075 -10.90 -13.21 49.64
CA GLY A 1075 -10.92 -12.14 50.64
C GLY A 1075 -10.20 -10.84 50.25
N LYS A 1076 -9.72 -10.70 49.02
CA LYS A 1076 -9.10 -9.46 48.49
C LYS A 1076 -10.02 -8.75 47.48
N THR A 1077 -9.70 -7.49 47.19
CA THR A 1077 -10.17 -6.83 45.96
C THR A 1077 -9.13 -6.99 44.87
N VAL A 1078 -9.57 -7.35 43.67
CA VAL A 1078 -8.74 -7.66 42.49
C VAL A 1078 -9.14 -6.71 41.37
N GLU A 1079 -8.17 -6.22 40.61
CA GLU A 1079 -8.42 -5.59 39.32
C GLU A 1079 -8.18 -6.63 38.22
N LEU A 1080 -9.22 -6.90 37.42
CA LEU A 1080 -9.19 -7.85 36.31
C LEU A 1080 -9.19 -7.08 34.98
N SER A 1081 -8.49 -7.59 33.98
CA SER A 1081 -8.58 -7.14 32.58
C SER A 1081 -8.75 -8.34 31.66
N ILE A 1082 -9.68 -8.25 30.70
CA ILE A 1082 -9.61 -9.06 29.49
C ILE A 1082 -8.94 -8.18 28.44
N SER A 1083 -7.79 -8.62 27.94
CA SER A 1083 -6.89 -7.79 27.14
C SER A 1083 -6.57 -8.43 25.80
N VAL A 1084 -6.51 -7.60 24.75
CA VAL A 1084 -6.12 -7.98 23.40
C VAL A 1084 -4.92 -7.14 23.00
N ILE A 1085 -3.80 -7.82 22.72
CA ILE A 1085 -2.53 -7.19 22.40
C ILE A 1085 -2.19 -7.57 20.96
N ARG A 1086 -1.97 -6.60 20.08
CA ARG A 1086 -1.79 -6.81 18.63
C ARG A 1086 -0.40 -6.45 18.14
N SER A 1087 0.11 -7.25 17.22
CA SER A 1087 1.32 -7.04 16.43
C SER A 1087 1.10 -6.00 15.31
N THR A 1088 2.07 -5.87 14.41
CA THR A 1088 1.94 -5.05 13.19
C THR A 1088 0.85 -5.55 12.25
N GLN A 1089 0.51 -6.85 12.30
CA GLN A 1089 -0.52 -7.41 11.44
C GLN A 1089 -1.92 -6.95 11.90
N THR A 1090 -2.72 -6.44 10.97
CA THR A 1090 -4.12 -6.10 11.24
C THR A 1090 -4.94 -7.36 11.47
N SER A 1091 -5.60 -7.45 12.63
CA SER A 1091 -6.49 -8.56 12.97
C SER A 1091 -7.87 -8.06 13.41
N LEU A 1092 -8.87 -8.93 13.40
CA LEU A 1092 -10.23 -8.60 13.85
C LEU A 1092 -10.35 -8.53 15.38
N GLY A 1093 -9.28 -8.87 16.10
CA GLY A 1093 -9.23 -8.82 17.56
C GLY A 1093 -9.98 -9.96 18.23
N ALA A 1094 -10.56 -9.64 19.38
CA ALA A 1094 -11.47 -10.51 20.11
C ALA A 1094 -12.78 -9.81 20.48
N SER A 1095 -13.85 -10.60 20.53
CA SER A 1095 -15.19 -10.26 20.95
C SER A 1095 -15.55 -11.05 22.20
N VAL A 1096 -16.03 -10.37 23.24
CA VAL A 1096 -16.39 -10.93 24.54
C VAL A 1096 -17.88 -10.72 24.80
N ASP A 1097 -18.52 -11.72 25.39
CA ASP A 1097 -19.97 -11.73 25.66
C ASP A 1097 -20.33 -12.57 26.90
N ASP A 1098 -21.55 -12.41 27.40
CA ASP A 1098 -22.16 -13.17 28.50
C ASP A 1098 -21.23 -13.34 29.73
N VAL A 1099 -20.67 -12.24 30.22
CA VAL A 1099 -19.68 -12.25 31.30
C VAL A 1099 -20.37 -12.46 32.66
N VAL A 1100 -20.08 -13.59 33.29
CA VAL A 1100 -20.52 -13.95 34.64
C VAL A 1100 -19.35 -13.87 35.61
N LEU A 1101 -19.56 -13.18 36.73
CA LEU A 1101 -18.53 -12.92 37.72
C LEU A 1101 -19.12 -13.16 39.12
N ALA A 1102 -18.47 -14.01 39.92
CA ALA A 1102 -18.96 -14.36 41.24
C ALA A 1102 -19.13 -13.11 42.13
N GLY A 1103 -20.30 -12.97 42.76
CA GLY A 1103 -20.63 -11.84 43.63
C GLY A 1103 -21.00 -10.52 42.93
N ALA A 1104 -21.05 -10.49 41.59
CA ALA A 1104 -21.42 -9.32 40.81
C ALA A 1104 -22.57 -9.62 39.83
N ASP A 1105 -23.27 -8.57 39.37
CA ASP A 1105 -24.27 -8.71 38.31
C ASP A 1105 -23.61 -9.12 36.98
N PRO A 1106 -24.16 -10.11 36.26
CA PRO A 1106 -23.68 -10.51 34.93
C PRO A 1106 -23.76 -9.37 33.91
N ALA A 1107 -22.85 -9.38 32.94
CA ALA A 1107 -22.78 -8.43 31.85
C ALA A 1107 -22.95 -9.15 30.50
N SER A 1108 -24.18 -9.18 29.98
CA SER A 1108 -24.51 -9.67 28.62
C SER A 1108 -24.49 -8.54 27.57
N PHE A 1109 -23.92 -7.39 27.90
CA PHE A 1109 -23.72 -6.20 27.06
C PHE A 1109 -24.91 -5.60 26.28
N GLU A 1110 -26.15 -6.07 26.48
CA GLU A 1110 -27.33 -5.59 25.76
C GLU A 1110 -27.69 -4.11 26.02
N ALA A 1111 -27.41 -3.61 27.23
CA ALA A 1111 -27.77 -2.25 27.65
C ALA A 1111 -26.57 -1.30 27.73
N ASP A 1112 -25.47 -1.75 28.35
CA ASP A 1112 -24.24 -1.02 28.61
C ASP A 1112 -23.07 -2.02 28.85
N LEU A 1113 -21.93 -1.57 29.40
CA LEU A 1113 -20.77 -2.43 29.67
C LEU A 1113 -20.88 -3.26 30.97
N GLY A 1114 -22.01 -3.26 31.67
CA GLY A 1114 -22.26 -4.09 32.86
C GLY A 1114 -21.28 -3.85 34.02
N GLY A 1115 -20.77 -2.62 34.15
CA GLY A 1115 -19.77 -2.24 35.14
C GLY A 1115 -18.31 -2.53 34.75
N TRP A 1116 -18.06 -3.00 33.52
CA TRP A 1116 -16.72 -2.99 32.91
C TRP A 1116 -16.39 -1.62 32.31
N THR A 1117 -15.09 -1.34 32.18
CA THR A 1117 -14.56 -0.07 31.65
C THR A 1117 -13.50 -0.33 30.60
N VAL A 1118 -13.44 0.53 29.57
CA VAL A 1118 -12.40 0.49 28.53
C VAL A 1118 -11.24 1.34 29.02
N ALA A 1119 -10.12 0.72 29.34
CA ALA A 1119 -9.06 1.35 30.13
C ALA A 1119 -7.90 1.92 29.30
N GLY A 1120 -7.93 1.79 27.97
CA GLY A 1120 -6.81 2.13 27.12
C GLY A 1120 -5.61 1.18 27.33
N PRO A 1121 -4.49 1.45 26.65
CA PRO A 1121 -3.26 0.68 26.80
C PRO A 1121 -2.60 0.93 28.17
N PRO A 1122 -1.76 0.02 28.68
CA PRO A 1122 -1.02 0.23 29.93
C PRO A 1122 0.04 1.32 29.79
N GLU A 1123 0.50 1.84 30.91
CA GLU A 1123 1.52 2.90 30.97
C GLU A 1123 2.80 2.48 30.21
N GLY A 1124 3.38 3.42 29.47
CA GLY A 1124 4.54 3.17 28.60
C GLY A 1124 4.23 2.49 27.26
N SER A 1125 2.97 2.13 26.96
CA SER A 1125 2.56 1.67 25.63
C SER A 1125 2.02 2.83 24.76
N PRO A 1126 2.16 2.76 23.41
CA PRO A 1126 1.51 3.70 22.49
C PRO A 1126 0.00 3.76 22.67
N ALA A 1127 -0.60 4.91 22.35
CA ALA A 1127 -2.05 5.10 22.39
C ALA A 1127 -2.77 4.16 21.39
N ASN A 1128 -3.87 3.55 21.83
CA ASN A 1128 -4.67 2.68 20.98
C ASN A 1128 -5.38 3.49 19.88
N THR A 1129 -5.17 3.10 18.63
CA THR A 1129 -5.97 3.56 17.48
C THR A 1129 -7.38 2.95 17.48
N VAL A 1130 -7.53 1.75 18.05
CA VAL A 1130 -8.81 1.04 18.22
C VAL A 1130 -8.83 0.34 19.59
N ASP A 1131 -9.96 0.38 20.28
CA ASP A 1131 -10.15 -0.26 21.59
C ASP A 1131 -11.52 -0.95 21.70
N PHE A 1132 -11.74 -1.66 22.80
CA PHE A 1132 -13.00 -2.33 23.10
C PHE A 1132 -14.19 -1.38 23.03
N ARG A 1133 -15.21 -1.77 22.27
CA ARG A 1133 -16.49 -1.07 22.18
C ARG A 1133 -17.63 -2.07 22.09
N ARG A 1134 -18.81 -1.65 22.55
CA ARG A 1134 -20.05 -2.39 22.34
C ARG A 1134 -20.35 -2.44 20.84
N ALA A 1135 -20.61 -3.63 20.32
CA ALA A 1135 -20.66 -3.93 18.89
C ALA A 1135 -21.80 -4.89 18.55
N THR A 1136 -22.29 -4.78 17.32
CA THR A 1136 -23.28 -5.66 16.68
C THR A 1136 -22.66 -6.35 15.47
N LEU A 1137 -23.37 -7.26 14.79
CA LEU A 1137 -22.88 -7.81 13.51
C LEU A 1137 -22.59 -6.71 12.45
N ALA A 1138 -23.36 -5.62 12.45
CA ALA A 1138 -23.17 -4.52 11.50
C ALA A 1138 -21.89 -3.70 11.76
N ASP A 1139 -21.27 -3.87 12.93
CA ASP A 1139 -20.02 -3.21 13.30
C ASP A 1139 -18.77 -3.88 12.73
N VAL A 1140 -18.89 -5.15 12.30
CA VAL A 1140 -17.81 -5.89 11.63
C VAL A 1140 -17.39 -5.11 10.38
N PRO A 1141 -16.11 -4.70 10.28
CA PRO A 1141 -15.71 -3.72 9.28
C PRO A 1141 -15.50 -4.33 7.89
N LEU A 1142 -15.37 -5.65 7.78
CA LEU A 1142 -15.13 -6.34 6.53
C LEU A 1142 -16.45 -6.72 5.83
N GLY A 1143 -16.57 -6.35 4.55
CA GLY A 1143 -17.62 -6.83 3.65
C GLY A 1143 -17.05 -7.87 2.69
N THR A 1144 -17.87 -8.83 2.25
CA THR A 1144 -17.54 -9.66 1.08
C THR A 1144 -18.08 -9.07 -0.23
N VAL A 1145 -18.98 -8.09 -0.10
CA VAL A 1145 -19.31 -7.13 -1.16
C VAL A 1145 -19.01 -5.73 -0.66
N VAL A 1146 -18.30 -4.93 -1.44
CA VAL A 1146 -18.13 -3.48 -1.25
C VAL A 1146 -18.90 -2.73 -2.33
N ARG A 1147 -19.46 -1.58 -1.97
CA ARG A 1147 -20.10 -0.63 -2.89
C ARG A 1147 -19.45 0.74 -2.81
N THR A 1148 -19.38 1.43 -3.94
CA THR A 1148 -19.32 2.91 -4.03
C THR A 1148 -20.63 3.40 -4.65
N ALA A 1149 -20.75 4.68 -5.03
CA ALA A 1149 -21.87 5.15 -5.86
C ALA A 1149 -21.92 4.45 -7.24
N ASP A 1150 -20.77 4.08 -7.80
CA ASP A 1150 -20.63 3.67 -9.20
C ASP A 1150 -20.21 2.21 -9.40
N THR A 1151 -19.72 1.57 -8.33
CA THR A 1151 -19.13 0.24 -8.39
C THR A 1151 -19.65 -0.71 -7.33
N LEU A 1152 -19.63 -1.99 -7.68
CA LEU A 1152 -19.78 -3.13 -6.79
C LEU A 1152 -18.58 -4.06 -6.97
N LEU A 1153 -17.91 -4.39 -5.88
CA LEU A 1153 -16.83 -5.37 -5.84
C LEU A 1153 -17.28 -6.58 -5.02
N PHE A 1154 -17.33 -7.74 -5.66
CA PHE A 1154 -17.72 -9.01 -5.05
C PHE A 1154 -16.47 -9.88 -4.91
N GLY A 1155 -16.19 -10.37 -3.69
CA GLY A 1155 -15.07 -11.27 -3.41
C GLY A 1155 -15.30 -12.72 -3.84
N PHE A 1156 -16.34 -12.96 -4.63
CA PHE A 1156 -16.72 -14.27 -5.13
C PHE A 1156 -17.35 -14.10 -6.51
N GLY A 1157 -17.30 -15.16 -7.32
CA GLY A 1157 -18.05 -15.25 -8.57
C GLY A 1157 -19.47 -15.75 -8.34
N ILE A 1158 -20.44 -15.32 -9.16
CA ILE A 1158 -21.81 -15.82 -9.03
C ILE A 1158 -21.91 -17.32 -9.37
N GLU A 1159 -20.98 -17.85 -10.15
CA GLU A 1159 -20.85 -19.27 -10.49
C GLU A 1159 -20.77 -20.16 -9.24
N GLY A 1160 -20.09 -19.68 -8.18
CA GLY A 1160 -20.02 -20.37 -6.89
C GLY A 1160 -21.36 -20.50 -6.16
N ILE A 1161 -22.40 -19.75 -6.56
CA ILE A 1161 -23.74 -19.81 -5.97
C ILE A 1161 -24.51 -21.00 -6.58
N PRO A 1162 -24.98 -21.99 -5.79
CA PRO A 1162 -25.64 -23.20 -6.31
C PRO A 1162 -26.88 -22.94 -7.17
N SER A 1163 -27.84 -22.14 -6.70
CA SER A 1163 -29.13 -21.97 -7.37
C SER A 1163 -29.08 -20.91 -8.48
N ALA A 1164 -29.60 -21.25 -9.66
CA ALA A 1164 -29.82 -20.29 -10.75
C ALA A 1164 -30.76 -19.15 -10.35
N GLU A 1165 -31.75 -19.41 -9.49
CA GLU A 1165 -32.66 -18.39 -8.95
C GLU A 1165 -31.94 -17.42 -8.01
N GLN A 1166 -31.00 -17.92 -7.20
CA GLN A 1166 -30.15 -17.08 -6.35
C GLN A 1166 -29.19 -16.24 -7.20
N ARG A 1167 -28.53 -16.83 -8.22
CA ARG A 1167 -27.69 -16.10 -9.20
C ARG A 1167 -28.47 -14.97 -9.88
N ALA A 1168 -29.67 -15.27 -10.38
CA ALA A 1168 -30.56 -14.28 -10.96
C ALA A 1168 -30.93 -13.17 -9.96
N THR A 1169 -31.31 -13.53 -8.72
CA THR A 1169 -31.66 -12.54 -7.69
C THR A 1169 -30.49 -11.62 -7.33
N VAL A 1170 -29.28 -12.17 -7.24
CA VAL A 1170 -28.05 -11.43 -6.93
C VAL A 1170 -27.70 -10.44 -8.05
N ILE A 1171 -27.67 -10.89 -9.31
CA ILE A 1171 -27.41 -10.01 -10.47
C ILE A 1171 -28.51 -8.95 -10.62
N GLY A 1172 -29.78 -9.32 -10.45
CA GLY A 1172 -30.90 -8.39 -10.51
C GLY A 1172 -30.78 -7.26 -9.49
N ARG A 1173 -30.39 -7.56 -8.25
CA ARG A 1173 -30.18 -6.54 -7.20
C ARG A 1173 -28.91 -5.72 -7.40
N ALA A 1174 -27.81 -6.34 -7.87
CA ALA A 1174 -26.58 -5.62 -8.20
C ALA A 1174 -26.83 -4.58 -9.30
N LEU A 1175 -27.54 -4.96 -10.37
CA LEU A 1175 -27.89 -4.04 -11.44
C LEU A 1175 -28.99 -3.03 -11.05
N ALA A 1176 -29.93 -3.39 -10.18
CA ALA A 1176 -30.89 -2.42 -9.63
C ALA A 1176 -30.21 -1.34 -8.75
N TYR A 1177 -29.08 -1.67 -8.11
CA TYR A 1177 -28.24 -0.71 -7.39
C TYR A 1177 -27.44 0.20 -8.35
N LEU A 1178 -26.78 -0.38 -9.35
CA LEU A 1178 -25.93 0.36 -10.30
C LEU A 1178 -26.73 1.17 -11.33
N LEU A 1179 -27.92 0.70 -11.71
CA LEU A 1179 -28.81 1.30 -12.71
C LEU A 1179 -30.19 1.60 -12.10
N PRO A 1180 -30.26 2.44 -11.04
CA PRO A 1180 -31.53 2.75 -10.42
C PRO A 1180 -32.49 3.41 -11.43
N PRO A 1181 -33.81 3.17 -11.32
CA PRO A 1181 -34.77 3.85 -12.18
C PRO A 1181 -34.66 5.35 -11.97
N VAL A 1182 -34.56 6.11 -13.07
CA VAL A 1182 -34.38 7.57 -13.03
C VAL A 1182 -35.64 8.22 -12.44
N ILE A 1183 -35.63 8.44 -11.14
CA ILE A 1183 -36.52 9.39 -10.50
C ILE A 1183 -35.99 10.78 -10.85
N GLU A 1184 -36.78 11.62 -11.52
CA GLU A 1184 -36.44 13.02 -11.79
C GLU A 1184 -36.42 13.87 -10.50
N THR A 1185 -35.50 13.58 -9.59
CA THR A 1185 -35.03 14.55 -8.60
C THR A 1185 -33.89 15.32 -9.24
N ARG A 1186 -34.13 16.61 -9.53
CA ARG A 1186 -33.06 17.49 -10.00
C ARG A 1186 -31.92 17.46 -8.99
N PRO A 1187 -30.66 17.18 -9.38
CA PRO A 1187 -29.55 17.25 -8.46
C PRO A 1187 -29.46 18.67 -7.90
N ALA A 1188 -29.14 18.77 -6.61
CA ALA A 1188 -28.65 20.03 -6.07
C ALA A 1188 -27.37 20.36 -6.85
N VAL A 1189 -27.27 21.59 -7.37
CA VAL A 1189 -26.06 22.07 -8.01
C VAL A 1189 -24.96 22.07 -6.94
N TYR A 1190 -24.02 21.14 -7.04
CA TYR A 1190 -22.76 21.25 -6.33
C TYR A 1190 -22.08 22.50 -6.87
N LEU A 1191 -21.99 23.53 -6.03
CA LEU A 1191 -21.31 24.76 -6.41
C LEU A 1191 -19.80 24.45 -6.49
N PRO A 1192 -19.09 24.91 -7.53
CA PRO A 1192 -17.64 24.86 -7.51
C PRO A 1192 -17.13 25.61 -6.28
N TRP A 1193 -16.01 25.14 -5.72
CA TRP A 1193 -15.34 25.75 -4.57
C TRP A 1193 -15.11 27.25 -4.83
N ALA A 1194 -15.88 28.08 -4.14
CA ALA A 1194 -15.80 29.53 -4.21
C ALA A 1194 -15.42 30.09 -2.84
N GLU A 1195 -14.21 30.65 -2.79
CA GLU A 1195 -13.81 31.80 -1.98
C GLU A 1195 -14.55 32.04 -0.65
N ASN A 1196 -13.93 31.65 0.45
CA ASN A 1196 -14.15 32.32 1.74
C ASN A 1196 -12.81 32.84 2.28
N GLY A 1197 -12.62 34.15 2.17
CA GLY A 1197 -11.80 34.93 3.09
C GLY A 1197 -12.62 36.10 3.63
N PRO A 1198 -12.18 36.80 4.68
CA PRO A 1198 -10.97 36.59 5.47
C PRO A 1198 -11.19 35.76 6.76
#